data_AF-A0A089LFV1-F1
#
_entry.id   AF-A0A089LFV1-F1
#
_cell.length_a   1.000
_cell.length_b   1.000
_cell.length_c   1.000
_cell.angle_alpha   90.00
_cell.angle_beta   90.00
_cell.angle_gamma   90.00
#
_symmetry.space_group_name_H-M   'P 1'
#
loop_
_entity.id
_entity.type
_entity.pdbx_description
1 polymer ?
#
loop_
_entity_poly.entity_id
_entity_poly.type
_entity_poly.pdbx_seq_one_letter_code
_entity_poly.pdbx_strand_id
1 'polypeptide(L)'
;MKLSSIKKPFSIVMAAILIISLTSGIFNFRPGTAKAASVEKTRFLQLYAQLKDPASGYFSAEGIPYHSVETLLSEAPNYGHMTTSEAYSYWMWLEVLYGYNTGDWSKLEAAWDNMEKYIIPINEGDGVQEQPTMNNYNPNSPATYASELAQPDQYPSALNGKYAPGKDPLDAELKAAYGNNQTYLMHWLVDVDNWYGFGNLLNPTHTAAYVNTFQRGVQESVWEAVAHPSQDDKSFGKTNEGFMSLFTKENSVPSAQWRYTNATDADARAVQAMYWAKDLGYTNTVYLNKAKKMGDFLRYGMYDKYFQKVGSAADGTPEAGTGKDSSQYLLAWYTAWGGGLGTTGNWAWRIGASHAHQGYQNVVAAYALSTADGGLIPASATAGEDWGKSLTRQLEFYNWLQSSEGAIAGGATNSYGGSYSAYPSGTSTFYGMAYDEAPVYHDPPSNNWFGMQAWSLERVAELYYILASSGDTTSANFKMAKRVIENWIDWSADYAFAGSRPVTDAAGYYLDLQGNRILGGDDPQIATVSAPGEFWIPGNVEWQGQPDTWSGFSSFSGNSGLKAVTKDPGQDTGVLGSYIKALTFFAAGNKAEHGSYTALGGTASQLAKSLLDTAWGYNDGVGITTLEKRADYFRFFTKEVYFPAGWTGTFGQGNTIPGSSTVPSDPAKGGNGVYASYTDVLPDIKNDPKWSYLEGKYNSSYNKTTKTWDNGAPEFTYHRFWSQVDIATAYAEYDRLINNGSGPIPTATPTTTPTATPTVTPTATPTATPTVTPTATPTVTPTATPIATPTATPTATPTATPTATPAAANLVVQYRTTDTNATDQQFRPQLRIVNNGTTAVDLSKVKLRYYYTIDGEKAQQFNVDYATLGGSNVLGSFVKLEPAVAGADYYVEISFSTGAGSLAPGANTGEIQLRINKTDWSNYNKADDYSYDSTKTAYTDWNRVTLYLNGVRVWGVQPQ
;
A
#
# COMPACT_ATOMS: atom_id res chain seq x y z
N MET A 1 -64.75 -58.28 42.08
CA MET A 1 -65.42 -58.57 40.80
C MET A 1 -65.62 -57.25 40.07
N LYS A 2 -65.04 -57.07 38.86
CA LYS A 2 -65.21 -55.94 37.90
C LYS A 2 -64.86 -54.50 38.40
N LEU A 3 -63.90 -53.82 37.75
CA LEU A 3 -64.07 -52.65 36.84
C LEU A 3 -64.69 -51.41 37.53
N SER A 4 -64.22 -50.16 37.42
CA SER A 4 -63.03 -49.50 36.82
C SER A 4 -63.03 -48.02 37.34
N SER A 5 -62.18 -47.03 37.01
CA SER A 5 -61.07 -46.83 36.05
C SER A 5 -60.20 -45.61 36.49
N ILE A 6 -59.29 -45.12 35.63
CA ILE A 6 -58.68 -43.76 35.59
C ILE A 6 -57.81 -43.29 36.79
N LYS A 7 -56.49 -43.25 36.51
CA LYS A 7 -55.43 -42.33 36.98
C LYS A 7 -55.07 -42.23 38.49
N LYS A 8 -53.86 -42.74 38.79
CA LYS A 8 -52.92 -42.47 39.90
C LYS A 8 -51.48 -42.68 39.34
N PRO A 9 -50.36 -42.35 40.04
CA PRO A 9 -50.16 -41.85 41.41
C PRO A 9 -49.61 -40.39 41.48
N PHE A 10 -49.73 -39.59 42.55
CA PHE A 10 -49.39 -39.73 43.99
C PHE A 10 -47.92 -39.44 44.37
N SER A 11 -47.70 -38.22 44.88
CA SER A 11 -47.10 -37.79 46.17
C SER A 11 -46.19 -38.71 47.02
N ILE A 12 -45.37 -38.06 47.90
CA ILE A 12 -44.86 -38.51 49.23
C ILE A 12 -43.62 -39.46 49.20
N VAL A 13 -42.53 -39.36 50.02
CA VAL A 13 -42.03 -38.38 51.04
C VAL A 13 -40.58 -38.70 51.49
N MET A 14 -39.86 -37.70 52.06
CA MET A 14 -38.67 -37.70 52.97
C MET A 14 -37.32 -38.44 52.71
N ALA A 15 -36.25 -37.70 53.08
CA ALA A 15 -35.00 -38.08 53.78
C ALA A 15 -33.98 -39.01 53.09
N ALA A 16 -32.65 -38.94 53.33
CA ALA A 16 -31.70 -37.94 53.88
C ALA A 16 -30.26 -38.49 53.62
N ILE A 17 -29.18 -37.86 54.15
CA ILE A 17 -27.75 -38.35 54.16
C ILE A 17 -27.02 -38.12 52.79
N LEU A 18 -25.80 -37.54 52.68
CA LEU A 18 -24.88 -36.85 53.62
C LEU A 18 -23.74 -36.12 52.87
N ILE A 19 -23.40 -34.89 53.31
CA ILE A 19 -22.09 -34.17 53.28
C ILE A 19 -21.05 -34.47 52.18
N ILE A 20 -20.65 -33.43 51.43
CA ILE A 20 -19.26 -32.91 51.33
C ILE A 20 -19.33 -31.39 51.12
N SER A 21 -18.33 -30.66 51.63
CA SER A 21 -18.44 -29.22 51.90
C SER A 21 -17.47 -28.34 51.08
N LEU A 22 -17.95 -27.13 50.79
CA LEU A 22 -17.25 -25.84 50.88
C LEU A 22 -16.20 -25.38 49.84
N THR A 23 -16.35 -24.09 49.52
CA THR A 23 -15.41 -23.11 48.92
C THR A 23 -15.13 -23.15 47.42
N SER A 24 -15.84 -22.27 46.70
CA SER A 24 -15.37 -21.58 45.48
C SER A 24 -15.66 -20.09 45.66
N GLY A 25 -14.66 -19.23 45.41
CA GLY A 25 -14.73 -17.80 45.76
C GLY A 25 -15.72 -16.99 44.90
N ILE A 26 -16.28 -15.95 45.51
CA ILE A 26 -17.08 -14.93 44.80
C ILE A 26 -16.13 -14.10 43.93
N PHE A 27 -16.11 -14.37 42.62
CA PHE A 27 -15.54 -13.43 41.66
C PHE A 27 -16.51 -12.26 41.47
N ASN A 28 -16.22 -11.15 42.15
CA ASN A 28 -16.85 -9.87 41.85
C ASN A 28 -16.41 -9.40 40.45
N PHE A 29 -17.19 -9.75 39.42
CA PHE A 29 -17.16 -9.01 38.16
C PHE A 29 -17.64 -7.59 38.42
N ARG A 30 -16.71 -6.68 38.70
CA ARG A 30 -16.92 -5.26 38.37
C ARG A 30 -16.99 -5.19 36.85
N PRO A 31 -18.08 -4.72 36.24
CA PRO A 31 -18.02 -4.33 34.84
C PRO A 31 -17.00 -3.19 34.75
N GLY A 32 -15.90 -3.43 34.04
CA GLY A 32 -14.98 -2.35 33.69
C GLY A 32 -15.77 -1.34 32.89
N THR A 33 -15.82 -0.09 33.37
CA THR A 33 -16.35 1.02 32.57
C THR A 33 -15.57 1.07 31.27
N ALA A 34 -16.23 0.83 30.14
CA ALA A 34 -15.60 0.93 28.84
C ALA A 34 -14.95 2.32 28.71
N LYS A 35 -13.63 2.37 28.61
CA LYS A 35 -12.89 3.60 28.37
C LYS A 35 -13.39 4.16 27.04
N ALA A 36 -13.83 5.41 27.01
CA ALA A 36 -14.21 6.06 25.76
C ALA A 36 -13.05 5.97 24.77
N ALA A 37 -13.34 5.75 23.48
CA ALA A 37 -12.33 5.75 22.45
C ALA A 37 -11.61 7.11 22.42
N SER A 38 -10.31 7.10 22.15
CA SER A 38 -9.57 8.33 21.90
C SER A 38 -10.02 9.00 20.59
N VAL A 39 -9.63 10.26 20.42
CA VAL A 39 -9.83 10.97 19.16
C VAL A 39 -9.07 10.26 18.04
N GLU A 40 -7.83 9.83 18.30
CA GLU A 40 -6.96 9.17 17.32
C GLU A 40 -7.52 7.81 16.87
N LYS A 41 -8.00 6.96 17.79
CA LYS A 41 -8.69 5.71 17.41
C LYS A 41 -9.95 5.97 16.58
N THR A 42 -10.69 7.03 16.91
CA THR A 42 -11.90 7.42 16.17
C THR A 42 -11.55 7.89 14.76
N ARG A 43 -10.50 8.72 14.61
CA ARG A 43 -9.99 9.19 13.32
C ARG A 43 -9.47 8.05 12.44
N PHE A 44 -8.74 7.09 13.01
CA PHE A 44 -8.33 5.87 12.29
C PHE A 44 -9.52 5.10 11.74
N LEU A 45 -10.53 4.81 12.57
CA LEU A 45 -11.71 4.05 12.14
C LEU A 45 -12.56 4.81 11.13
N GLN A 46 -12.60 6.14 11.20
CA GLN A 46 -13.24 6.98 10.18
C GLN A 46 -12.49 6.91 8.85
N LEU A 47 -11.16 7.09 8.85
CA LEU A 47 -10.35 6.98 7.62
C LEU A 47 -10.48 5.58 7.02
N TYR A 48 -10.38 4.52 7.83
CA TYR A 48 -10.63 3.16 7.37
C TYR A 48 -12.01 3.05 6.69
N ALA A 49 -13.08 3.57 7.29
CA ALA A 49 -14.40 3.56 6.67
C ALA A 49 -14.43 4.35 5.34
N GLN A 50 -13.69 5.46 5.22
CA GLN A 50 -13.57 6.25 3.99
C GLN A 50 -12.80 5.49 2.90
N LEU A 51 -11.67 4.84 3.22
CA LEU A 51 -10.90 4.00 2.28
C LEU A 51 -11.71 2.77 1.80
N LYS A 52 -12.53 2.17 2.67
CA LYS A 52 -13.29 0.95 2.37
C LYS A 52 -14.70 1.22 1.81
N ASP A 53 -15.17 2.47 1.73
CA ASP A 53 -16.45 2.80 1.10
C ASP A 53 -16.31 2.67 -0.44
N PRO A 54 -17.10 1.81 -1.11
CA PRO A 54 -17.09 1.72 -2.57
C PRO A 54 -17.42 3.05 -3.27
N ALA A 55 -18.11 3.99 -2.60
CA ALA A 55 -18.37 5.32 -3.14
C ALA A 55 -17.12 6.21 -3.21
N SER A 56 -16.06 5.88 -2.46
CA SER A 56 -14.77 6.59 -2.48
C SER A 56 -13.85 6.16 -3.63
N GLY A 57 -14.14 5.04 -4.30
CA GLY A 57 -13.42 4.63 -5.52
C GLY A 57 -12.00 4.05 -5.35
N TYR A 58 -11.51 3.82 -4.13
CA TYR A 58 -10.16 3.27 -3.89
C TYR A 58 -9.92 1.84 -4.40
N PHE A 59 -10.99 1.07 -4.62
CA PHE A 59 -10.92 -0.34 -5.02
C PHE A 59 -11.72 -0.58 -6.30
N SER A 60 -11.18 -1.44 -7.16
CA SER A 60 -11.84 -1.90 -8.39
C SER A 60 -13.03 -2.83 -8.10
N ALA A 61 -13.79 -3.15 -9.14
CA ALA A 61 -14.87 -4.14 -9.07
C ALA A 61 -14.39 -5.55 -8.67
N GLU A 62 -13.10 -5.87 -8.87
CA GLU A 62 -12.46 -7.13 -8.48
C GLU A 62 -11.93 -7.10 -7.02
N GLY A 63 -12.12 -5.99 -6.31
CA GLY A 63 -11.67 -5.78 -4.93
C GLY A 63 -10.18 -5.47 -4.81
N ILE A 64 -9.54 -5.04 -5.89
CA ILE A 64 -8.12 -4.70 -5.98
C ILE A 64 -7.94 -3.21 -5.66
N PRO A 65 -7.05 -2.79 -4.74
CA PRO A 65 -6.80 -1.37 -4.50
C PRO A 65 -6.14 -0.75 -5.73
N TYR A 66 -6.59 0.42 -6.18
CA TYR A 66 -5.86 1.21 -7.18
C TYR A 66 -4.68 1.94 -6.53
N HIS A 67 -3.75 2.48 -7.34
CA HIS A 67 -2.74 3.40 -6.84
C HIS A 67 -3.37 4.70 -6.32
N SER A 68 -4.36 5.23 -7.05
CA SER A 68 -5.16 6.41 -6.66
C SER A 68 -6.60 6.32 -7.18
N VAL A 69 -7.50 7.04 -6.52
CA VAL A 69 -8.91 7.21 -6.98
C VAL A 69 -8.97 7.98 -8.31
N GLU A 70 -8.06 8.93 -8.51
CA GLU A 70 -7.94 9.67 -9.77
C GLU A 70 -7.10 8.88 -10.79
N THR A 71 -7.53 8.92 -12.05
CA THR A 71 -6.94 8.20 -13.18
C THR A 71 -5.76 8.93 -13.83
N LEU A 72 -5.85 10.26 -14.04
CA LEU A 72 -4.76 11.07 -14.60
C LEU A 72 -3.67 11.35 -13.56
N LEU A 73 -2.74 10.40 -13.42
CA LEU A 73 -1.58 10.48 -12.53
C LEU A 73 -0.39 9.74 -13.17
N SER A 74 0.82 10.27 -12.99
CA SER A 74 2.07 9.60 -13.36
C SER A 74 3.21 10.03 -12.43
N GLU A 75 3.92 9.06 -11.85
CA GLU A 75 5.01 9.30 -10.88
C GLU A 75 5.92 8.07 -10.66
N ALA A 76 5.35 6.86 -10.63
CA ALA A 76 6.07 5.59 -10.71
C ALA A 76 5.23 4.54 -11.46
N PRO A 77 3.98 4.23 -11.06
CA PRO A 77 2.96 3.94 -12.05
C PRO A 77 2.69 5.22 -12.86
N ASN A 78 2.27 5.02 -14.10
CA ASN A 78 2.01 6.08 -15.08
C ASN A 78 0.52 6.27 -15.38
N TYR A 79 -0.37 5.55 -14.70
CA TYR A 79 -1.82 5.76 -14.71
C TYR A 79 -2.39 5.37 -13.35
N GLY A 80 -3.33 6.13 -12.81
CA GLY A 80 -3.74 6.02 -11.40
C GLY A 80 -4.54 4.74 -11.05
N HIS A 81 -5.18 4.12 -12.03
CA HIS A 81 -5.84 2.81 -11.88
C HIS A 81 -4.93 1.62 -12.24
N MET A 82 -3.63 1.85 -12.44
CA MET A 82 -2.67 0.78 -12.17
C MET A 82 -2.69 0.49 -10.66
N THR A 83 -2.21 -0.69 -10.26
CA THR A 83 -1.87 -0.97 -8.86
C THR A 83 -0.47 -1.51 -8.75
N THR A 84 0.08 -1.45 -7.54
CA THR A 84 1.45 -1.83 -7.23
C THR A 84 1.49 -2.85 -6.09
N SER A 85 2.57 -3.63 -6.04
CA SER A 85 2.88 -4.46 -4.86
C SER A 85 2.96 -3.60 -3.58
N GLU A 86 3.41 -2.35 -3.71
CA GLU A 86 3.35 -1.34 -2.66
C GLU A 86 1.92 -1.16 -2.15
N ALA A 87 0.94 -0.82 -3.01
CA ALA A 87 -0.45 -0.61 -2.61
C ALA A 87 -1.04 -1.84 -1.89
N TYR A 88 -0.74 -3.05 -2.35
CA TYR A 88 -1.08 -4.29 -1.65
C TYR A 88 -0.42 -4.42 -0.28
N SER A 89 0.87 -4.11 -0.16
CA SER A 89 1.59 -4.18 1.13
C SER A 89 1.07 -3.15 2.15
N TYR A 90 0.66 -1.96 1.69
CA TYR A 90 -0.06 -1.00 2.51
C TYR A 90 -1.47 -1.50 2.88
N TRP A 91 -2.18 -2.14 1.96
CA TRP A 91 -3.49 -2.73 2.27
C TRP A 91 -3.37 -3.76 3.41
N MET A 92 -2.34 -4.62 3.41
CA MET A 92 -2.10 -5.54 4.54
C MET A 92 -1.98 -4.77 5.87
N TRP A 93 -1.18 -3.71 5.90
CA TRP A 93 -0.95 -2.91 7.12
C TRP A 93 -2.22 -2.24 7.64
N LEU A 94 -3.06 -1.71 6.74
CA LEU A 94 -4.37 -1.15 7.08
C LEU A 94 -5.25 -2.19 7.80
N GLU A 95 -5.35 -3.40 7.22
CA GLU A 95 -6.20 -4.47 7.75
C GLU A 95 -5.63 -5.09 9.04
N VAL A 96 -4.30 -5.04 9.25
CA VAL A 96 -3.66 -5.43 10.52
C VAL A 96 -4.10 -4.52 11.66
N LEU A 97 -4.03 -3.19 11.47
CA LEU A 97 -4.43 -2.26 12.53
C LEU A 97 -5.95 -2.20 12.71
N TYR A 98 -6.73 -2.50 11.66
CA TYR A 98 -8.18 -2.69 11.78
C TYR A 98 -8.51 -3.96 12.58
N GLY A 99 -7.86 -5.08 12.26
CA GLY A 99 -8.01 -6.35 12.97
C GLY A 99 -7.64 -6.25 14.45
N TYR A 100 -6.54 -5.56 14.78
CA TYR A 100 -6.19 -5.24 16.17
C TYR A 100 -7.28 -4.38 16.86
N ASN A 101 -7.78 -3.34 16.19
CA ASN A 101 -8.72 -2.40 16.79
C ASN A 101 -10.14 -2.94 16.99
N THR A 102 -10.54 -3.97 16.24
CA THR A 102 -11.89 -4.54 16.20
C THR A 102 -11.99 -6.00 16.64
N GLY A 103 -10.90 -6.75 16.57
CA GLY A 103 -10.86 -8.21 16.72
C GLY A 103 -11.21 -8.98 15.43
N ASP A 104 -11.55 -8.31 14.33
CA ASP A 104 -11.90 -8.93 13.05
C ASP A 104 -10.69 -9.02 12.11
N TRP A 105 -9.98 -10.15 12.18
CA TRP A 105 -8.85 -10.44 11.28
C TRP A 105 -9.28 -10.96 9.89
N SER A 106 -10.57 -11.18 9.63
CA SER A 106 -11.02 -11.73 8.34
C SER A 106 -10.72 -10.82 7.15
N LYS A 107 -10.55 -9.52 7.40
CA LYS A 107 -10.18 -8.53 6.37
C LYS A 107 -8.73 -8.66 5.93
N LEU A 108 -7.82 -8.95 6.85
CA LEU A 108 -6.42 -9.24 6.55
C LEU A 108 -6.30 -10.53 5.71
N GLU A 109 -7.07 -11.56 6.08
CA GLU A 109 -7.11 -12.83 5.34
C GLU A 109 -7.62 -12.64 3.91
N ALA A 110 -8.76 -11.95 3.74
CA ALA A 110 -9.32 -11.65 2.42
C ALA A 110 -8.42 -10.73 1.57
N ALA A 111 -7.68 -9.81 2.19
CA ALA A 111 -6.71 -8.96 1.51
C ALA A 111 -5.51 -9.78 1.01
N TRP A 112 -4.98 -10.69 1.84
CA TRP A 112 -3.89 -11.59 1.44
C TRP A 112 -4.32 -12.53 0.31
N ASP A 113 -5.54 -13.10 0.37
CA ASP A 113 -6.05 -13.95 -0.70
C ASP A 113 -6.26 -13.16 -2.01
N ASN A 114 -6.67 -11.88 -1.94
CA ASN A 114 -6.73 -11.01 -3.13
C ASN A 114 -5.33 -10.73 -3.71
N MET A 115 -4.33 -10.47 -2.84
CA MET A 115 -2.93 -10.29 -3.24
C MET A 115 -2.37 -11.54 -3.92
N GLU A 116 -2.59 -12.71 -3.33
CA GLU A 116 -2.13 -13.98 -3.89
C GLU A 116 -2.79 -14.31 -5.24
N LYS A 117 -4.03 -13.84 -5.45
CA LYS A 117 -4.81 -14.06 -6.67
C LYS A 117 -4.47 -13.16 -7.85
N TYR A 118 -4.21 -11.87 -7.61
CA TYR A 118 -4.12 -10.89 -8.70
C TYR A 118 -2.73 -10.30 -8.91
N ILE A 119 -1.80 -10.46 -7.95
CA ILE A 119 -0.46 -9.87 -8.05
C ILE A 119 0.70 -10.83 -7.74
N ILE A 120 0.47 -12.02 -7.18
CA ILE A 120 1.51 -13.06 -7.04
C ILE A 120 1.33 -14.10 -8.16
N PRO A 121 2.21 -14.18 -9.17
CA PRO A 121 1.94 -14.99 -10.37
C PRO A 121 2.23 -16.47 -10.17
N ILE A 122 1.35 -17.21 -9.48
CA ILE A 122 1.53 -18.63 -9.12
C ILE A 122 0.30 -19.47 -9.47
N ASN A 123 0.44 -20.80 -9.35
CA ASN A 123 -0.73 -21.68 -9.40
C ASN A 123 -1.47 -21.67 -8.05
N GLU A 124 -2.67 -21.07 -8.03
CA GLU A 124 -3.50 -20.86 -6.82
C GLU A 124 -4.21 -22.13 -6.33
N GLY A 125 -3.97 -23.29 -6.96
CA GLY A 125 -4.83 -24.47 -6.78
C GLY A 125 -6.16 -24.38 -7.53
N ASP A 126 -6.38 -23.28 -8.26
CA ASP A 126 -7.33 -23.17 -9.37
C ASP A 126 -6.89 -24.00 -10.60
N GLY A 127 -5.60 -24.33 -10.67
CA GLY A 127 -4.97 -25.15 -11.70
C GLY A 127 -4.26 -24.35 -12.80
N VAL A 128 -4.32 -23.02 -12.77
CA VAL A 128 -3.68 -22.14 -13.78
C VAL A 128 -2.19 -22.00 -13.48
N GLN A 129 -1.35 -21.97 -14.51
CA GLN A 129 0.11 -21.95 -14.33
C GLN A 129 0.73 -20.68 -14.93
N GLU A 130 0.99 -19.69 -14.07
CA GLU A 130 1.48 -18.37 -14.49
C GLU A 130 3.02 -18.27 -14.59
N GLN A 131 3.75 -19.30 -14.16
CA GLN A 131 5.20 -19.48 -14.35
C GLN A 131 5.53 -20.81 -15.07
N PRO A 132 5.00 -21.07 -16.29
CA PRO A 132 4.89 -22.41 -16.88
C PRO A 132 6.20 -23.16 -17.10
N THR A 133 7.32 -22.45 -17.23
CA THR A 133 8.61 -23.02 -17.63
C THR A 133 9.71 -22.86 -16.59
N MET A 134 9.36 -22.39 -15.39
CA MET A 134 10.27 -22.18 -14.23
C MET A 134 11.01 -23.46 -13.79
N ASN A 135 10.43 -24.64 -14.04
CA ASN A 135 11.06 -25.94 -13.82
C ASN A 135 12.31 -26.18 -14.70
N ASN A 136 12.48 -25.45 -15.81
CA ASN A 136 13.65 -25.53 -16.70
C ASN A 136 14.80 -24.60 -16.29
N TYR A 137 14.67 -23.89 -15.16
CA TYR A 137 15.71 -22.99 -14.67
C TYR A 137 16.99 -23.72 -14.25
N ASN A 138 18.14 -23.14 -14.61
CA ASN A 138 19.46 -23.67 -14.31
C ASN A 138 20.18 -22.79 -13.29
N PRO A 139 20.27 -23.16 -12.00
CA PRO A 139 20.96 -22.36 -10.99
C PRO A 139 22.49 -22.28 -11.18
N ASN A 140 23.08 -23.07 -12.08
CA ASN A 140 24.50 -22.93 -12.46
C ASN A 140 24.71 -21.92 -13.62
N SER A 141 23.63 -21.38 -14.19
CA SER A 141 23.68 -20.28 -15.16
C SER A 141 22.37 -19.47 -15.10
N PRO A 142 22.12 -18.73 -13.99
CA PRO A 142 20.81 -18.13 -13.70
C PRO A 142 20.23 -17.21 -14.78
N ALA A 143 21.07 -16.45 -15.49
CA ALA A 143 20.66 -15.57 -16.58
C ALA A 143 21.85 -15.30 -17.53
N THR A 144 21.57 -14.75 -18.72
CA THR A 144 22.59 -14.25 -19.65
C THR A 144 22.85 -12.77 -19.41
N TYR A 145 24.13 -12.39 -19.30
CA TYR A 145 24.52 -10.99 -19.12
C TYR A 145 24.14 -10.10 -20.32
N ALA A 146 23.56 -8.95 -20.01
CA ALA A 146 23.54 -7.74 -20.84
C ALA A 146 23.90 -6.54 -19.95
N SER A 147 24.56 -5.53 -20.52
CA SER A 147 24.83 -4.28 -19.79
C SER A 147 23.55 -3.48 -19.62
N GLU A 148 23.38 -2.79 -18.49
CA GLU A 148 22.56 -1.59 -18.48
C GLU A 148 23.29 -0.45 -19.20
N LEU A 149 22.54 0.55 -19.65
CA LEU A 149 23.06 1.66 -20.45
C LEU A 149 22.53 2.98 -19.88
N ALA A 150 23.27 4.07 -20.09
CA ALA A 150 23.03 5.32 -19.38
C ALA A 150 21.82 6.12 -19.92
N GLN A 151 21.28 5.76 -21.09
CA GLN A 151 20.19 6.46 -21.76
C GLN A 151 19.27 5.45 -22.46
N PRO A 152 17.93 5.64 -22.48
CA PRO A 152 16.99 4.77 -23.19
C PRO A 152 17.33 4.59 -24.67
N ASP A 153 17.89 5.63 -25.28
CA ASP A 153 18.40 5.70 -26.65
C ASP A 153 19.40 4.60 -27.04
N GLN A 154 20.15 4.10 -26.07
CA GLN A 154 21.22 3.11 -26.30
C GLN A 154 20.69 1.68 -26.36
N TYR A 155 19.43 1.46 -25.94
CA TYR A 155 18.75 0.16 -26.00
C TYR A 155 18.19 -0.13 -27.41
N PRO A 156 18.01 -1.41 -27.80
CA PRO A 156 18.17 -2.63 -27.02
C PRO A 156 19.61 -3.02 -26.68
N SER A 157 19.85 -3.42 -25.43
CA SER A 157 21.16 -3.88 -24.96
C SER A 157 21.48 -5.31 -25.44
N ALA A 158 22.73 -5.57 -25.79
CA ALA A 158 23.14 -6.87 -26.34
C ALA A 158 23.23 -7.95 -25.26
N LEU A 159 22.45 -9.03 -25.41
CA LEU A 159 22.58 -10.28 -24.65
C LEU A 159 23.82 -11.04 -25.14
N ASN A 160 24.98 -10.56 -24.72
CA ASN A 160 26.28 -10.99 -25.24
C ASN A 160 27.01 -11.98 -24.31
N GLY A 161 26.57 -12.16 -23.05
CA GLY A 161 27.22 -13.07 -22.11
C GLY A 161 28.68 -12.69 -21.78
N LYS A 162 29.05 -11.41 -21.90
CA LYS A 162 30.42 -10.90 -21.67
C LYS A 162 31.02 -11.39 -20.34
N TYR A 163 30.20 -11.42 -19.30
CA TYR A 163 30.53 -12.00 -18.01
C TYR A 163 29.72 -13.28 -17.80
N ALA A 164 30.37 -14.35 -17.36
CA ALA A 164 29.69 -15.57 -16.95
C ALA A 164 28.90 -15.28 -15.66
N PRO A 165 27.62 -15.68 -15.57
CA PRO A 165 26.87 -15.51 -14.34
C PRO A 165 27.46 -16.37 -13.22
N GLY A 166 27.33 -15.92 -11.98
CA GLY A 166 27.59 -16.78 -10.82
C GLY A 166 26.51 -17.83 -10.61
N LYS A 167 26.65 -18.60 -9.54
CA LYS A 167 25.67 -19.62 -9.15
C LYS A 167 24.60 -19.04 -8.23
N ASP A 168 23.38 -19.52 -8.41
CA ASP A 168 22.28 -19.34 -7.48
C ASP A 168 22.34 -20.43 -6.39
N PRO A 169 22.57 -20.09 -5.11
CA PRO A 169 22.59 -21.04 -4.01
C PRO A 169 21.21 -21.32 -3.38
N LEU A 170 20.15 -20.61 -3.78
CA LEU A 170 18.83 -20.65 -3.15
C LEU A 170 17.88 -21.69 -3.77
N ASP A 171 17.89 -21.87 -5.09
CA ASP A 171 16.93 -22.73 -5.82
C ASP A 171 16.80 -24.15 -5.24
N ALA A 172 17.91 -24.76 -4.83
CA ALA A 172 17.90 -26.09 -4.22
C ALA A 172 17.25 -26.11 -2.83
N GLU A 173 17.44 -25.08 -2.02
CA GLU A 173 16.79 -24.95 -0.71
C GLU A 173 15.28 -24.70 -0.87
N LEU A 174 14.91 -23.77 -1.75
CA LEU A 174 13.50 -23.40 -2.01
C LEU A 174 12.71 -24.61 -2.56
N LYS A 175 13.31 -25.38 -3.47
CA LYS A 175 12.73 -26.65 -3.94
C LYS A 175 12.58 -27.69 -2.83
N ALA A 176 13.54 -27.77 -1.90
CA ALA A 176 13.44 -28.69 -0.76
C ALA A 176 12.38 -28.26 0.26
N ALA A 177 12.19 -26.95 0.48
CA ALA A 177 11.22 -26.39 1.41
C ALA A 177 9.78 -26.40 0.86
N TYR A 178 9.58 -26.14 -0.44
CA TYR A 178 8.27 -25.88 -1.04
C TYR A 178 7.88 -26.84 -2.18
N GLY A 179 8.74 -27.80 -2.53
CA GLY A 179 8.52 -28.80 -3.59
C GLY A 179 8.60 -28.24 -5.02
N ASN A 180 8.84 -26.94 -5.19
CA ASN A 180 8.96 -26.25 -6.47
C ASN A 180 9.78 -24.96 -6.31
N ASN A 181 10.08 -24.29 -7.43
CA ASN A 181 10.78 -23.00 -7.46
C ASN A 181 9.97 -21.88 -8.12
N GLN A 182 8.63 -21.95 -8.09
CA GLN A 182 7.79 -20.82 -8.51
C GLN A 182 7.96 -19.68 -7.51
N THR A 183 8.28 -18.49 -7.99
CA THR A 183 8.51 -17.33 -7.12
C THR A 183 7.21 -16.95 -6.43
N TYR A 184 7.23 -16.94 -5.09
CA TYR A 184 6.11 -16.47 -4.27
C TYR A 184 6.42 -15.05 -3.79
N LEU A 185 6.42 -14.11 -4.74
CA LEU A 185 6.61 -12.67 -4.54
C LEU A 185 5.61 -11.94 -5.43
N MET A 186 5.21 -10.74 -5.03
CA MET A 186 4.35 -9.89 -5.85
C MET A 186 5.08 -9.44 -7.12
N HIS A 187 4.38 -9.41 -8.25
CA HIS A 187 4.78 -8.55 -9.36
C HIS A 187 4.60 -7.09 -8.95
N TRP A 188 5.49 -6.19 -9.36
CA TRP A 188 5.48 -4.82 -8.87
C TRP A 188 4.33 -3.96 -9.43
N LEU A 189 3.78 -4.28 -10.62
CA LEU A 189 2.78 -3.48 -11.33
C LEU A 189 1.72 -4.37 -12.00
N VAL A 190 0.45 -3.97 -11.85
CA VAL A 190 -0.72 -4.62 -12.47
C VAL A 190 -1.65 -3.55 -13.04
N ASP A 191 -2.11 -3.77 -14.27
CA ASP A 191 -3.15 -2.97 -14.93
C ASP A 191 -4.51 -3.54 -14.53
N VAL A 192 -5.14 -2.91 -13.55
CA VAL A 192 -6.33 -3.45 -12.86
C VAL A 192 -7.57 -3.45 -13.76
N ASP A 193 -7.73 -2.41 -14.56
CA ASP A 193 -8.89 -2.20 -15.43
C ASP A 193 -8.64 -2.69 -16.89
N ASN A 194 -7.49 -3.31 -17.15
CA ASN A 194 -6.98 -3.60 -18.50
C ASN A 194 -6.98 -2.34 -19.40
N TRP A 195 -6.60 -1.19 -18.85
CA TRP A 195 -6.58 0.11 -19.53
C TRP A 195 -5.55 0.17 -20.66
N TYR A 196 -4.49 -0.62 -20.59
CA TYR A 196 -3.58 -0.81 -21.71
C TYR A 196 -4.15 -1.70 -22.81
N GLY A 197 -5.13 -2.56 -22.52
CA GLY A 197 -5.75 -3.45 -23.50
C GLY A 197 -4.96 -4.73 -23.81
N PHE A 198 -3.90 -5.05 -23.07
CA PHE A 198 -3.11 -6.26 -23.29
C PHE A 198 -3.84 -7.55 -22.86
N GLY A 199 -4.65 -7.49 -21.81
CA GLY A 199 -5.27 -8.63 -21.16
C GLY A 199 -4.28 -9.51 -20.38
N ASN A 200 -4.81 -10.45 -19.60
CA ASN A 200 -4.02 -11.46 -18.89
C ASN A 200 -4.01 -12.76 -19.73
N LEU A 201 -2.86 -13.11 -20.31
CA LEU A 201 -2.72 -14.24 -21.24
C LEU A 201 -2.83 -15.59 -20.53
N LEU A 202 -2.20 -15.72 -19.35
CA LEU A 202 -2.11 -16.99 -18.61
C LEU A 202 -3.34 -17.21 -17.73
N ASN A 203 -3.99 -16.14 -17.26
CA ASN A 203 -5.31 -16.20 -16.62
C ASN A 203 -6.33 -15.23 -17.27
N PRO A 204 -6.90 -15.57 -18.46
CA PRO A 204 -7.84 -14.70 -19.17
C PRO A 204 -9.21 -14.48 -18.49
N THR A 205 -9.40 -14.99 -17.27
CA THR A 205 -10.61 -14.74 -16.48
C THR A 205 -10.49 -13.53 -15.56
N HIS A 206 -9.27 -13.01 -15.36
CA HIS A 206 -9.00 -11.80 -14.59
C HIS A 206 -9.00 -10.59 -15.52
N THR A 207 -9.62 -9.47 -15.09
CA THR A 207 -9.45 -8.18 -15.77
C THR A 207 -8.04 -7.66 -15.51
N ALA A 208 -7.59 -7.79 -14.26
CA ALA A 208 -6.24 -7.46 -13.84
C ALA A 208 -5.16 -8.19 -14.66
N ALA A 209 -4.31 -7.40 -15.34
CA ALA A 209 -3.26 -7.88 -16.21
C ALA A 209 -1.86 -7.50 -15.69
N TYR A 210 -0.95 -8.47 -15.65
CA TYR A 210 0.45 -8.23 -15.29
C TYR A 210 1.17 -7.42 -16.39
N VAL A 211 1.73 -6.26 -16.04
CA VAL A 211 2.37 -5.33 -16.98
C VAL A 211 3.69 -4.79 -16.42
N ASN A 212 4.60 -4.42 -17.31
CA ASN A 212 5.87 -3.79 -16.98
C ASN A 212 6.05 -2.47 -17.74
N THR A 213 6.91 -1.60 -17.22
CA THR A 213 7.29 -0.32 -17.85
C THR A 213 8.83 -0.19 -17.90
N PHE A 214 9.47 0.06 -16.75
CA PHE A 214 10.90 0.34 -16.64
C PHE A 214 11.78 -0.86 -17.04
N GLN A 215 12.64 -0.66 -18.03
CA GLN A 215 13.57 -1.67 -18.57
C GLN A 215 14.89 -1.08 -19.12
N ARG A 216 15.03 0.26 -19.23
CA ARG A 216 16.08 0.93 -20.03
C ARG A 216 16.98 1.90 -19.25
N GLY A 217 17.33 1.52 -18.02
CA GLY A 217 18.44 2.11 -17.27
C GLY A 217 18.12 3.46 -16.61
N VAL A 218 19.16 4.09 -16.05
CA VAL A 218 19.01 5.13 -15.01
C VAL A 218 18.35 6.44 -15.45
N GLN A 219 18.19 6.65 -16.76
CA GLN A 219 17.54 7.84 -17.34
C GLN A 219 16.18 7.52 -17.98
N GLU A 220 15.65 6.30 -17.83
CA GLU A 220 14.26 6.03 -18.17
C GLU A 220 13.35 6.50 -17.04
N SER A 221 12.88 7.74 -17.13
CA SER A 221 11.82 8.23 -16.24
C SER A 221 10.48 7.53 -16.52
N VAL A 222 9.52 7.69 -15.61
CA VAL A 222 8.13 7.20 -15.77
C VAL A 222 7.46 7.72 -17.06
N TRP A 223 7.95 8.85 -17.59
CA TRP A 223 7.47 9.50 -18.82
C TRP A 223 8.03 8.89 -20.10
N GLU A 224 9.20 8.26 -20.02
CA GLU A 224 9.96 7.74 -21.17
C GLU A 224 9.77 6.23 -21.36
N ALA A 225 9.23 5.52 -20.37
CA ALA A 225 8.99 4.09 -20.41
C ALA A 225 7.89 3.68 -21.40
N VAL A 226 8.07 2.50 -22.03
CA VAL A 226 7.06 1.89 -22.91
C VAL A 226 6.39 0.74 -22.17
N ALA A 227 5.13 0.90 -21.79
CA ALA A 227 4.35 -0.15 -21.16
C ALA A 227 4.22 -1.39 -22.04
N HIS A 228 4.22 -2.58 -21.44
CA HIS A 228 4.20 -3.85 -22.17
C HIS A 228 3.69 -5.00 -21.28
N PRO A 229 3.09 -6.05 -21.85
CA PRO A 229 2.63 -7.19 -21.07
C PRO A 229 3.82 -7.94 -20.46
N SER A 230 3.64 -8.38 -19.21
CA SER A 230 4.58 -9.28 -18.54
C SER A 230 4.56 -10.67 -19.16
N GLN A 231 3.48 -11.04 -19.85
CA GLN A 231 3.27 -12.29 -20.57
C GLN A 231 3.22 -12.02 -22.09
N ASP A 232 4.38 -11.85 -22.72
CA ASP A 232 4.52 -11.42 -24.13
C ASP A 232 4.52 -12.63 -25.09
N ASP A 233 3.34 -12.95 -25.63
CA ASP A 233 3.15 -13.94 -26.71
C ASP A 233 3.43 -13.39 -28.11
N LYS A 234 3.79 -12.10 -28.20
CA LYS A 234 4.08 -11.35 -29.43
C LYS A 234 2.85 -11.07 -30.32
N SER A 235 1.65 -11.12 -29.73
CA SER A 235 0.41 -10.60 -30.33
C SER A 235 0.43 -9.06 -30.45
N PHE A 236 1.04 -8.39 -29.47
CA PHE A 236 1.32 -6.95 -29.45
C PHE A 236 2.81 -6.68 -29.70
N GLY A 237 3.19 -5.40 -29.75
CA GLY A 237 4.55 -4.96 -30.04
C GLY A 237 4.89 -5.14 -31.53
N LYS A 238 6.17 -5.37 -31.83
CA LYS A 238 6.66 -5.55 -33.19
C LYS A 238 6.40 -6.98 -33.68
N THR A 239 5.89 -7.11 -34.90
CA THR A 239 5.53 -8.39 -35.51
C THR A 239 6.66 -9.41 -35.40
N ASN A 240 6.34 -10.62 -34.90
CA ASN A 240 7.26 -11.72 -34.58
C ASN A 240 8.24 -11.49 -33.41
N GLU A 241 8.38 -10.29 -32.86
CA GLU A 241 9.39 -9.94 -31.85
C GLU A 241 8.79 -9.54 -30.49
N GLY A 242 7.52 -9.13 -30.44
CA GLY A 242 6.89 -8.59 -29.23
C GLY A 242 7.47 -7.22 -28.87
N PHE A 243 7.58 -6.93 -27.58
CA PHE A 243 8.28 -5.74 -27.09
C PHE A 243 9.77 -5.99 -26.81
N MET A 244 10.23 -7.25 -26.75
CA MET A 244 11.60 -7.61 -26.35
C MET A 244 12.69 -6.84 -27.10
N SER A 245 12.54 -6.61 -28.40
CA SER A 245 13.55 -5.91 -29.22
C SER A 245 13.66 -4.41 -28.98
N LEU A 246 12.87 -3.84 -28.05
CA LEU A 246 13.14 -2.52 -27.46
C LEU A 246 14.18 -2.59 -26.33
N PHE A 247 14.30 -3.73 -25.65
CA PHE A 247 15.06 -3.88 -24.41
C PHE A 247 16.32 -4.72 -24.58
N THR A 248 16.22 -5.86 -25.27
CA THR A 248 17.34 -6.78 -25.45
C THR A 248 17.53 -7.14 -26.92
N LYS A 249 18.80 -7.35 -27.29
CA LYS A 249 19.24 -7.74 -28.62
C LYS A 249 19.96 -9.06 -28.55
N GLU A 250 19.36 -10.07 -29.16
CA GLU A 250 19.90 -11.41 -29.37
C GLU A 250 20.16 -11.66 -30.88
N ASN A 251 20.83 -12.76 -31.22
CA ASN A 251 21.11 -13.12 -32.62
C ASN A 251 19.91 -13.75 -33.34
N SER A 252 18.90 -14.19 -32.58
CA SER A 252 17.67 -14.82 -33.07
C SER A 252 16.51 -13.82 -33.06
N VAL A 253 15.35 -14.23 -33.59
CA VAL A 253 14.09 -13.55 -33.29
C VAL A 253 13.68 -13.93 -31.86
N PRO A 254 13.34 -12.96 -30.97
CA PRO A 254 12.95 -13.27 -29.59
C PRO A 254 11.84 -14.31 -29.50
N SER A 255 11.99 -15.23 -28.55
CA SER A 255 10.92 -16.17 -28.20
C SER A 255 9.78 -15.45 -27.48
N ALA A 256 8.55 -15.94 -27.67
CA ALA A 256 7.44 -15.61 -26.78
C ALA A 256 7.83 -16.01 -25.34
N GLN A 257 7.57 -15.13 -24.36
CA GLN A 257 8.10 -15.28 -23.01
C GLN A 257 7.30 -14.52 -21.96
N TRP A 258 7.40 -14.97 -20.73
CA TRP A 258 6.86 -14.30 -19.56
C TRP A 258 8.02 -13.78 -18.67
N ARG A 259 7.84 -12.63 -18.02
CA ARG A 259 8.76 -12.06 -17.04
C ARG A 259 8.00 -11.30 -15.95
N TYR A 260 8.44 -11.43 -14.71
CA TYR A 260 7.94 -10.65 -13.59
C TYR A 260 9.13 -10.09 -12.81
N THR A 261 8.91 -8.90 -12.25
CA THR A 261 9.85 -8.15 -11.42
C THR A 261 9.12 -7.78 -10.13
N ASN A 262 9.73 -7.95 -8.96
CA ASN A 262 9.14 -7.47 -7.70
C ASN A 262 9.66 -6.06 -7.33
N ALA A 263 9.10 -5.48 -6.29
CA ALA A 263 9.73 -4.39 -5.54
C ALA A 263 10.02 -4.92 -4.13
N THR A 264 11.30 -4.94 -3.72
CA THR A 264 11.69 -5.68 -2.50
C THR A 264 11.19 -5.03 -1.22
N ASP A 265 10.96 -3.72 -1.22
CA ASP A 265 10.36 -2.98 -0.10
C ASP A 265 8.92 -3.42 0.15
N ALA A 266 8.16 -3.74 -0.91
CA ALA A 266 6.75 -4.09 -0.86
C ALA A 266 6.51 -5.48 -0.26
N ASP A 267 7.21 -6.51 -0.76
CA ASP A 267 7.16 -7.85 -0.16
C ASP A 267 7.69 -7.79 1.30
N ALA A 268 8.69 -6.97 1.58
CA ALA A 268 9.17 -6.75 2.96
C ALA A 268 8.13 -6.05 3.85
N ARG A 269 7.42 -5.03 3.34
CA ARG A 269 6.35 -4.30 4.05
C ARG A 269 5.16 -5.23 4.33
N ALA A 270 4.84 -6.17 3.43
CA ALA A 270 3.86 -7.22 3.69
C ALA A 270 4.30 -8.16 4.83
N VAL A 271 5.58 -8.53 4.89
CA VAL A 271 6.14 -9.29 6.03
C VAL A 271 6.16 -8.47 7.34
N GLN A 272 6.49 -7.18 7.29
CA GLN A 272 6.42 -6.24 8.43
C GLN A 272 5.00 -6.14 8.98
N ALA A 273 3.99 -6.00 8.12
CA ALA A 273 2.59 -6.02 8.51
C ALA A 273 2.22 -7.35 9.19
N MET A 274 2.67 -8.50 8.68
CA MET A 274 2.40 -9.80 9.31
C MET A 274 3.18 -10.05 10.61
N TYR A 275 4.32 -9.40 10.81
CA TYR A 275 4.99 -9.34 12.11
C TYR A 275 4.10 -8.61 13.13
N TRP A 276 3.61 -7.42 12.80
CA TRP A 276 2.70 -6.68 13.67
C TRP A 276 1.38 -7.41 13.88
N ALA A 277 0.83 -8.07 12.86
CA ALA A 277 -0.36 -8.92 13.01
C ALA A 277 -0.14 -9.95 14.12
N LYS A 278 0.97 -10.71 14.04
CA LYS A 278 1.34 -11.72 15.03
C LYS A 278 1.53 -11.12 16.43
N ASP A 279 2.28 -10.03 16.55
CA ASP A 279 2.55 -9.36 17.82
C ASP A 279 1.26 -8.83 18.49
N LEU A 280 0.33 -8.33 17.66
CA LEU A 280 -0.99 -7.83 18.07
C LEU A 280 -2.05 -8.94 18.25
N GLY A 281 -1.65 -10.22 18.17
CA GLY A 281 -2.48 -11.37 18.57
C GLY A 281 -3.06 -12.23 17.44
N TYR A 282 -2.69 -11.99 16.18
CA TYR A 282 -3.06 -12.85 15.06
C TYR A 282 -2.32 -14.20 15.11
N THR A 283 -3.04 -15.31 14.95
CA THR A 283 -2.51 -16.66 15.19
C THR A 283 -2.75 -17.67 14.07
N ASN A 284 -3.43 -17.30 12.97
CA ASN A 284 -3.71 -18.23 11.89
C ASN A 284 -2.42 -18.58 11.10
N THR A 285 -1.96 -19.80 11.28
CA THR A 285 -0.67 -20.27 10.75
C THR A 285 -0.66 -20.41 9.24
N VAL A 286 -1.81 -20.44 8.55
CA VAL A 286 -1.87 -20.47 7.08
C VAL A 286 -1.18 -19.22 6.51
N TYR A 287 -1.64 -18.04 6.90
CA TYR A 287 -1.11 -16.76 6.38
C TYR A 287 0.26 -16.41 6.96
N LEU A 288 0.54 -16.79 8.22
CA LEU A 288 1.89 -16.66 8.78
C LEU A 288 2.92 -17.52 8.01
N ASN A 289 2.51 -18.69 7.51
CA ASN A 289 3.37 -19.52 6.66
C ASN A 289 3.47 -19.00 5.21
N LYS A 290 2.42 -18.35 4.68
CA LYS A 290 2.49 -17.60 3.41
C LYS A 290 3.50 -16.44 3.51
N ALA A 291 3.47 -15.66 4.59
CA ALA A 291 4.46 -14.60 4.86
C ALA A 291 5.90 -15.13 5.00
N LYS A 292 6.09 -16.26 5.71
CA LYS A 292 7.38 -16.97 5.76
C LYS A 292 7.90 -17.36 4.38
N LYS A 293 7.02 -17.88 3.51
CA LYS A 293 7.37 -18.27 2.13
C LYS A 293 7.76 -17.06 1.29
N MET A 294 7.02 -15.94 1.40
CA MET A 294 7.37 -14.67 0.76
C MET A 294 8.77 -14.21 1.21
N GLY A 295 9.03 -14.18 2.52
CA GLY A 295 10.36 -13.88 3.07
C GLY A 295 11.48 -14.83 2.62
N ASP A 296 11.18 -16.09 2.31
CA ASP A 296 12.18 -17.04 1.79
C ASP A 296 12.59 -16.72 0.35
N PHE A 297 11.61 -16.46 -0.53
CA PHE A 297 11.86 -16.06 -1.91
C PHE A 297 12.45 -14.65 -2.02
N LEU A 298 12.10 -13.75 -1.10
CA LEU A 298 12.63 -12.38 -1.04
C LEU A 298 14.15 -12.34 -0.81
N ARG A 299 14.76 -13.45 -0.35
CA ARG A 299 16.23 -13.61 -0.33
C ARG A 299 16.87 -13.42 -1.71
N TYR A 300 16.17 -13.62 -2.83
CA TYR A 300 16.71 -13.27 -4.16
C TYR A 300 17.05 -11.78 -4.31
N GLY A 301 16.34 -10.89 -3.61
CA GLY A 301 16.68 -9.46 -3.54
C GLY A 301 18.01 -9.17 -2.85
N MET A 302 18.63 -10.17 -2.19
CA MET A 302 19.95 -10.02 -1.56
C MET A 302 21.13 -10.30 -2.48
N TYR A 303 20.91 -10.72 -3.73
CA TYR A 303 21.97 -11.16 -4.65
C TYR A 303 22.25 -10.13 -5.74
N ASP A 304 23.51 -10.05 -6.15
CA ASP A 304 23.93 -9.32 -7.35
C ASP A 304 23.13 -9.73 -8.59
N LYS A 305 22.87 -8.79 -9.51
CA LYS A 305 22.05 -8.99 -10.72
C LYS A 305 22.41 -10.25 -11.50
N TYR A 306 23.70 -10.52 -11.73
CA TYR A 306 24.18 -11.70 -12.44
C TYR A 306 24.99 -12.62 -11.53
N PHE A 307 24.68 -12.62 -10.23
CA PHE A 307 25.35 -13.40 -9.19
C PHE A 307 26.88 -13.19 -9.19
N GLN A 308 27.37 -12.01 -9.59
CA GLN A 308 28.78 -11.67 -9.45
C GLN A 308 29.14 -11.50 -7.97
N LYS A 309 30.34 -11.89 -7.60
CA LYS A 309 30.87 -11.78 -6.24
C LYS A 309 30.94 -10.31 -5.82
N VAL A 310 30.46 -10.02 -4.61
CA VAL A 310 30.38 -8.64 -4.11
C VAL A 310 31.78 -8.03 -3.98
N GLY A 311 31.95 -6.82 -4.51
CA GLY A 311 33.20 -6.07 -4.55
C GLY A 311 34.22 -6.52 -5.61
N SER A 312 33.96 -7.61 -6.35
CA SER A 312 34.90 -8.08 -7.40
C SER A 312 35.01 -7.13 -8.59
N ALA A 313 33.97 -6.33 -8.86
CA ALA A 313 33.91 -5.42 -10.00
C ALA A 313 34.73 -4.12 -9.86
N ALA A 314 35.42 -3.90 -8.72
CA ALA A 314 36.03 -2.62 -8.38
C ALA A 314 37.05 -2.10 -9.42
N ASP A 315 37.76 -2.98 -10.12
CA ASP A 315 38.70 -2.66 -11.20
C ASP A 315 38.13 -2.87 -12.62
N GLY A 316 36.85 -3.20 -12.73
CA GLY A 316 36.16 -3.51 -13.99
C GLY A 316 36.20 -5.00 -14.40
N THR A 317 36.75 -5.88 -13.55
CA THR A 317 36.85 -7.33 -13.81
C THR A 317 36.06 -8.18 -12.81
N PRO A 318 34.70 -8.18 -12.87
CA PRO A 318 33.87 -8.95 -11.96
C PRO A 318 34.16 -10.45 -12.02
N GLU A 319 34.08 -11.09 -10.85
CA GLU A 319 34.22 -12.54 -10.68
C GLU A 319 32.84 -13.18 -10.48
N ALA A 320 32.57 -14.28 -11.17
CA ALA A 320 31.34 -15.06 -10.99
C ALA A 320 31.28 -15.67 -9.56
N GLY A 321 30.20 -15.41 -8.83
CA GLY A 321 29.98 -15.95 -7.49
C GLY A 321 29.86 -17.47 -7.46
N THR A 322 30.41 -18.09 -6.42
CA THR A 322 30.43 -19.55 -6.25
C THR A 322 29.38 -20.09 -5.28
N GLY A 323 28.76 -19.20 -4.49
CA GLY A 323 27.69 -19.47 -3.54
C GLY A 323 27.11 -18.15 -3.01
N LYS A 324 27.16 -17.94 -1.69
CA LYS A 324 26.67 -16.71 -1.04
C LYS A 324 27.65 -15.53 -1.06
N ASP A 325 28.77 -15.67 -1.77
CA ASP A 325 29.75 -14.60 -2.05
C ASP A 325 29.24 -13.54 -3.02
N SER A 326 28.13 -13.82 -3.72
CA SER A 326 27.34 -12.87 -4.51
C SER A 326 26.16 -12.24 -3.75
N SER A 327 25.99 -12.57 -2.46
CA SER A 327 24.99 -11.94 -1.60
C SER A 327 25.53 -10.66 -0.95
N GLN A 328 24.92 -9.52 -1.27
CA GLN A 328 25.15 -8.24 -0.60
C GLN A 328 24.49 -8.20 0.80
N TYR A 329 23.54 -9.09 1.08
CA TYR A 329 22.68 -9.09 2.29
C TYR A 329 21.90 -7.79 2.52
N LEU A 330 21.74 -6.97 1.47
CA LEU A 330 20.86 -5.80 1.41
C LEU A 330 19.72 -6.11 0.44
N LEU A 331 18.54 -5.52 0.68
CA LEU A 331 17.46 -5.53 -0.30
C LEU A 331 17.87 -4.63 -1.48
N ALA A 332 18.25 -5.24 -2.59
CA ALA A 332 18.40 -4.54 -3.86
C ALA A 332 17.03 -4.04 -4.34
N TRP A 333 16.99 -3.13 -5.32
CA TRP A 333 15.74 -2.57 -5.83
C TRP A 333 14.69 -3.63 -6.23
N TYR A 334 15.14 -4.70 -6.87
CA TYR A 334 14.29 -5.78 -7.37
C TYR A 334 15.01 -7.14 -7.38
N THR A 335 14.22 -8.20 -7.48
CA THR A 335 14.57 -9.42 -8.21
C THR A 335 13.59 -9.61 -9.37
N ALA A 336 14.05 -10.19 -10.47
CA ALA A 336 13.19 -10.54 -11.60
C ALA A 336 13.43 -11.98 -12.04
N TRP A 337 12.38 -12.60 -12.58
CA TRP A 337 12.39 -13.97 -13.09
C TRP A 337 11.52 -14.08 -14.33
N GLY A 338 11.85 -15.00 -15.23
CA GLY A 338 11.12 -15.18 -16.48
C GLY A 338 11.41 -16.50 -17.15
N GLY A 339 10.69 -16.79 -18.23
CA GLY A 339 10.83 -18.04 -18.97
C GLY A 339 10.10 -18.02 -20.31
N GLY A 340 10.36 -19.02 -21.15
CA GLY A 340 9.72 -19.11 -22.45
C GLY A 340 8.23 -19.48 -22.34
N LEU A 341 7.43 -19.03 -23.30
CA LEU A 341 6.03 -19.44 -23.48
C LEU A 341 5.92 -20.53 -24.55
N GLY A 342 4.84 -21.32 -24.48
CA GLY A 342 4.51 -22.36 -25.46
C GLY A 342 5.46 -23.55 -25.48
N THR A 343 5.29 -24.43 -26.48
CA THR A 343 5.98 -25.74 -26.57
C THR A 343 7.49 -25.63 -26.85
N THR A 344 7.98 -24.47 -27.26
CA THR A 344 9.41 -24.18 -27.46
C THR A 344 10.05 -23.47 -26.26
N GLY A 345 9.28 -23.12 -25.23
CA GLY A 345 9.70 -22.28 -24.12
C GLY A 345 10.54 -22.97 -23.03
N ASN A 346 11.31 -24.01 -23.34
CA ASN A 346 11.98 -24.88 -22.36
C ASN A 346 13.23 -24.25 -21.70
N TRP A 347 13.08 -23.06 -21.13
CA TRP A 347 14.09 -22.30 -20.42
C TRP A 347 13.43 -21.33 -19.43
N ALA A 348 14.15 -21.00 -18.35
CA ALA A 348 13.78 -19.95 -17.41
C ALA A 348 15.05 -19.33 -16.80
N TRP A 349 14.93 -18.09 -16.30
CA TRP A 349 16.02 -17.30 -15.74
C TRP A 349 15.62 -16.58 -14.45
N ARG A 350 16.63 -16.17 -13.68
CA ARG A 350 16.51 -15.30 -12.50
C ARG A 350 17.66 -14.31 -12.45
N ILE A 351 17.37 -13.10 -12.00
CA ILE A 351 18.35 -12.08 -11.62
C ILE A 351 17.98 -11.51 -10.23
N GLY A 352 18.99 -11.21 -9.42
CA GLY A 352 18.83 -10.24 -8.33
C GLY A 352 18.90 -8.81 -8.87
N ALA A 353 19.48 -7.89 -8.10
CA ALA A 353 19.91 -6.60 -8.61
C ALA A 353 21.18 -6.13 -7.89
N SER A 354 22.04 -5.41 -8.61
CA SER A 354 23.34 -4.96 -8.08
C SER A 354 23.26 -3.62 -7.35
N HIS A 355 22.10 -2.94 -7.38
CA HIS A 355 21.88 -1.60 -6.82
C HIS A 355 21.01 -1.70 -5.57
N ALA A 356 21.53 -1.22 -4.43
CA ALA A 356 20.82 -1.18 -3.15
C ALA A 356 20.53 0.28 -2.78
N HIS A 357 19.25 0.58 -2.56
CA HIS A 357 18.78 1.91 -2.13
C HIS A 357 18.40 1.88 -0.65
N GLN A 358 18.76 2.90 0.12
CA GLN A 358 18.47 2.95 1.57
C GLN A 358 16.96 2.84 1.85
N GLY A 359 16.13 3.53 1.06
CA GLY A 359 14.66 3.55 1.19
C GLY A 359 13.98 2.18 1.05
N TYR A 360 14.68 1.19 0.46
CA TYR A 360 14.16 -0.16 0.24
C TYR A 360 14.50 -1.14 1.37
N GLN A 361 15.41 -0.79 2.29
CA GLN A 361 15.76 -1.68 3.39
C GLN A 361 14.60 -1.77 4.41
N ASN A 362 14.39 -2.95 4.99
CA ASN A 362 13.33 -3.19 5.97
C ASN A 362 13.85 -4.07 7.11
N VAL A 363 14.33 -3.39 8.15
CA VAL A 363 14.96 -4.02 9.30
C VAL A 363 13.95 -4.76 10.19
N VAL A 364 12.67 -4.39 10.18
CA VAL A 364 11.60 -5.08 10.91
C VAL A 364 11.28 -6.42 10.24
N ALA A 365 11.14 -6.44 8.91
CA ALA A 365 11.02 -7.68 8.16
C ALA A 365 12.22 -8.60 8.38
N ALA A 366 13.45 -8.05 8.33
CA ALA A 366 14.66 -8.84 8.58
C ALA A 366 14.71 -9.41 10.01
N TYR A 367 14.30 -8.66 11.04
CA TYR A 367 14.15 -9.14 12.41
C TYR A 367 13.08 -10.24 12.53
N ALA A 368 11.92 -10.04 11.89
CA ALA A 368 10.82 -11.00 11.89
C ALA A 368 11.21 -12.36 11.28
N LEU A 369 11.98 -12.33 10.19
CA LEU A 369 12.41 -13.49 9.41
C LEU A 369 13.68 -14.18 9.98
N SER A 370 14.36 -13.59 10.97
CA SER A 370 15.62 -14.13 11.54
C SER A 370 15.57 -14.52 13.01
N THR A 371 14.65 -13.94 13.79
CA THR A 371 14.62 -14.13 15.25
C THR A 371 13.44 -14.98 15.72
N ALA A 372 13.61 -15.67 16.85
CA ALA A 372 12.56 -16.48 17.45
C ALA A 372 11.37 -15.61 17.93
N ASP A 373 11.67 -14.43 18.49
CA ASP A 373 10.67 -13.47 18.97
C ASP A 373 9.89 -12.84 17.81
N GLY A 374 10.60 -12.46 16.74
CA GLY A 374 10.01 -12.11 15.44
C GLY A 374 9.07 -13.19 14.93
N GLY A 375 9.52 -14.45 14.93
CA GLY A 375 8.68 -15.65 14.80
C GLY A 375 8.18 -15.95 13.38
N LEU A 376 8.66 -15.22 12.38
CA LEU A 376 8.43 -15.45 10.95
C LEU A 376 9.64 -16.09 10.25
N ILE A 377 10.49 -16.84 10.97
CA ILE A 377 11.61 -17.55 10.35
C ILE A 377 11.10 -18.50 9.23
N PRO A 378 11.63 -18.40 7.99
CA PRO A 378 11.24 -19.26 6.87
C PRO A 378 11.63 -20.73 7.03
N ALA A 379 11.18 -21.56 6.08
CA ALA A 379 11.36 -23.01 6.14
C ALA A 379 12.69 -23.51 5.56
N SER A 380 13.32 -22.75 4.65
CA SER A 380 14.61 -23.15 4.06
C SER A 380 15.75 -23.12 5.08
N ALA A 381 16.65 -24.09 4.96
CA ALA A 381 17.65 -24.43 5.99
C ALA A 381 18.54 -23.27 6.45
N THR A 382 18.83 -22.29 5.58
CA THR A 382 19.71 -21.16 5.90
C THR A 382 19.01 -19.80 5.92
N ALA A 383 17.69 -19.74 5.72
CA ALA A 383 16.97 -18.48 5.54
C ALA A 383 17.04 -17.56 6.77
N GLY A 384 16.88 -18.10 7.98
CA GLY A 384 16.98 -17.31 9.21
C GLY A 384 18.39 -16.74 9.44
N GLU A 385 19.44 -17.45 9.02
CA GLU A 385 20.82 -16.97 9.09
C GLU A 385 21.07 -15.82 8.09
N ASP A 386 20.57 -15.96 6.85
CA ASP A 386 20.67 -14.93 5.83
C ASP A 386 19.95 -13.65 6.24
N TRP A 387 18.74 -13.77 6.79
CA TRP A 387 17.99 -12.63 7.31
C TRP A 387 18.63 -12.01 8.56
N GLY A 388 19.29 -12.79 9.42
CA GLY A 388 20.04 -12.27 10.57
C GLY A 388 21.29 -11.48 10.17
N LYS A 389 21.99 -11.95 9.13
CA LYS A 389 23.05 -11.19 8.46
C LYS A 389 22.50 -9.94 7.80
N SER A 390 21.35 -10.03 7.13
CA SER A 390 20.71 -8.89 6.46
C SER A 390 20.26 -7.81 7.44
N LEU A 391 19.63 -8.17 8.56
CA LEU A 391 19.28 -7.24 9.64
C LEU A 391 20.49 -6.41 10.08
N THR A 392 21.60 -7.09 10.36
CA THR A 392 22.85 -6.45 10.77
C THR A 392 23.39 -5.56 9.66
N ARG A 393 23.46 -6.07 8.43
CA ARG A 393 23.98 -5.37 7.24
C ARG A 393 23.18 -4.12 6.89
N GLN A 394 21.86 -4.15 7.00
CA GLN A 394 20.99 -3.00 6.75
C GLN A 394 21.24 -1.89 7.79
N LEU A 395 21.44 -2.24 9.06
CA LEU A 395 21.77 -1.28 10.12
C LEU A 395 23.18 -0.69 9.97
N GLU A 396 24.15 -1.48 9.50
CA GLU A 396 25.47 -1.00 9.09
C GLU A 396 25.36 -0.01 7.91
N PHE A 397 24.52 -0.31 6.93
CA PHE A 397 24.29 0.51 5.73
C PHE A 397 23.67 1.87 6.06
N TYR A 398 22.66 1.90 6.94
CA TYR A 398 22.10 3.17 7.43
C TYR A 398 23.11 4.02 8.19
N ASN A 399 23.95 3.42 9.05
CA ASN A 399 24.99 4.17 9.74
C ASN A 399 26.03 4.70 8.75
N TRP A 400 26.44 3.87 7.77
CA TRP A 400 27.38 4.26 6.72
C TRP A 400 26.86 5.41 5.84
N LEU A 401 25.56 5.46 5.53
CA LEU A 401 24.95 6.48 4.66
C LEU A 401 24.49 7.73 5.40
N GLN A 402 24.55 7.78 6.73
CA GLN A 402 24.11 8.94 7.48
C GLN A 402 25.07 10.12 7.29
N SER A 403 24.58 11.19 6.66
CA SER A 403 25.23 12.49 6.54
C SER A 403 25.63 13.07 7.89
N SER A 404 26.50 14.08 7.88
CA SER A 404 26.87 14.78 9.12
C SER A 404 25.69 15.45 9.83
N GLU A 405 24.68 15.88 9.06
CA GLU A 405 23.44 16.49 9.56
C GLU A 405 22.50 15.46 10.19
N GLY A 406 22.36 14.27 9.59
CA GLY A 406 21.49 13.20 10.12
C GLY A 406 20.64 12.46 9.08
N ALA A 407 20.45 13.05 7.89
CA ALA A 407 19.78 12.45 6.74
C ALA A 407 20.56 11.26 6.15
N ILE A 408 19.89 10.32 5.46
CA ILE A 408 20.50 9.11 4.90
C ILE A 408 20.66 9.21 3.37
N ALA A 409 21.90 9.16 2.88
CA ALA A 409 22.23 9.22 1.45
C ALA A 409 21.83 7.96 0.66
N GLY A 410 21.85 8.04 -0.67
CA GLY A 410 21.17 7.09 -1.59
C GLY A 410 21.44 5.62 -1.34
N GLY A 411 22.68 5.17 -1.54
CA GLY A 411 23.01 3.76 -1.37
C GLY A 411 24.35 3.33 -1.96
N ALA A 412 24.35 2.14 -2.57
CA ALA A 412 25.53 1.56 -3.18
C ALA A 412 25.22 0.60 -4.34
N THR A 413 26.22 0.36 -5.19
CA THR A 413 26.14 -0.61 -6.28
C THR A 413 27.34 -1.54 -6.35
N ASN A 414 27.09 -2.82 -6.65
CA ASN A 414 28.11 -3.80 -7.04
C ASN A 414 28.43 -3.73 -8.55
N SER A 415 27.60 -3.06 -9.36
CA SER A 415 27.74 -2.91 -10.80
C SER A 415 27.74 -1.43 -11.17
N TYR A 416 28.90 -0.79 -11.11
CA TYR A 416 29.03 0.64 -11.42
C TYR A 416 28.66 0.89 -12.89
N GLY A 417 27.79 1.88 -13.12
CA GLY A 417 27.16 2.14 -14.42
C GLY A 417 26.40 0.93 -14.99
N GLY A 418 25.90 0.02 -14.13
CA GLY A 418 25.13 -1.18 -14.48
C GLY A 418 25.80 -2.13 -15.47
N SER A 419 27.13 -2.06 -15.56
CA SER A 419 27.96 -2.74 -16.56
C SER A 419 29.21 -3.40 -15.98
N TYR A 420 29.30 -3.46 -14.65
CA TYR A 420 30.50 -3.82 -13.89
C TYR A 420 31.74 -3.03 -14.36
N SER A 421 31.57 -1.72 -14.61
CA SER A 421 32.69 -0.83 -14.91
C SER A 421 33.55 -0.60 -13.67
N ALA A 422 34.85 -0.31 -13.89
CA ALA A 422 35.76 0.05 -12.81
C ALA A 422 35.24 1.26 -12.03
N TYR A 423 35.43 1.25 -10.71
CA TYR A 423 34.99 2.35 -9.86
C TYR A 423 35.89 3.57 -10.06
N PRO A 424 35.35 4.80 -10.02
CA PRO A 424 36.16 6.01 -10.02
C PRO A 424 37.18 6.03 -8.88
N SER A 425 38.34 6.65 -9.12
CA SER A 425 39.38 6.76 -8.09
C SER A 425 38.88 7.62 -6.93
N GLY A 426 38.95 7.10 -5.71
CA GLY A 426 38.42 7.76 -4.51
C GLY A 426 36.92 7.58 -4.26
N THR A 427 36.25 6.67 -4.99
CA THR A 427 34.89 6.24 -4.63
C THR A 427 34.88 5.52 -3.29
N SER A 428 34.02 5.95 -2.38
CA SER A 428 33.82 5.31 -1.08
C SER A 428 33.08 3.98 -1.24
N THR A 429 33.36 3.01 -0.36
CA THR A 429 32.79 1.67 -0.48
C THR A 429 32.15 1.11 0.80
N PHE A 430 31.18 0.22 0.61
CA PHE A 430 30.50 -0.55 1.65
C PHE A 430 30.56 -2.03 1.32
N TYR A 431 31.32 -2.81 2.08
CA TYR A 431 31.60 -4.23 1.77
C TYR A 431 32.12 -4.47 0.33
N GLY A 432 32.78 -3.48 -0.25
CA GLY A 432 33.28 -3.50 -1.63
C GLY A 432 32.28 -3.01 -2.68
N MET A 433 31.04 -2.70 -2.35
CA MET A 433 30.11 -1.99 -3.25
C MET A 433 30.46 -0.50 -3.30
N ALA A 434 30.41 0.12 -4.47
CA ALA A 434 30.65 1.55 -4.68
C ALA A 434 29.48 2.39 -4.15
N TYR A 435 29.76 3.53 -3.48
CA TYR A 435 28.74 4.53 -3.15
C TYR A 435 28.02 5.05 -4.39
N ASP A 436 26.71 5.24 -4.25
CA ASP A 436 25.82 5.77 -5.26
C ASP A 436 24.84 6.75 -4.60
N GLU A 437 24.82 7.99 -5.08
CA GLU A 437 23.99 9.07 -4.54
C GLU A 437 22.51 8.91 -4.93
N ALA A 438 22.26 8.32 -6.11
CA ALA A 438 20.93 8.16 -6.69
C ALA A 438 20.75 6.75 -7.28
N PRO A 439 20.77 5.67 -6.46
CA PRO A 439 20.70 4.32 -6.97
C PRO A 439 19.49 4.07 -7.87
N VAL A 440 19.75 3.43 -9.01
CA VAL A 440 18.77 3.00 -10.04
C VAL A 440 18.18 4.11 -10.91
N TYR A 441 17.75 5.25 -10.37
CA TYR A 441 17.06 6.28 -11.17
C TYR A 441 17.63 7.69 -10.94
N HIS A 442 17.87 8.40 -12.05
CA HIS A 442 18.47 9.74 -12.11
C HIS A 442 17.50 10.80 -12.68
N ASP A 443 16.30 10.44 -13.12
CA ASP A 443 15.26 11.36 -13.61
C ASP A 443 13.88 11.06 -12.97
N PRO A 444 13.57 11.63 -11.79
CA PRO A 444 14.46 12.40 -10.93
C PRO A 444 15.48 11.51 -10.18
N PRO A 445 16.53 12.08 -9.54
CA PRO A 445 17.45 11.31 -8.71
C PRO A 445 16.74 10.66 -7.51
N SER A 446 16.87 9.34 -7.38
CA SER A 446 16.00 8.48 -6.58
C SER A 446 15.92 8.85 -5.09
N ASN A 447 16.99 9.41 -4.51
CA ASN A 447 17.06 9.77 -3.09
C ASN A 447 16.97 11.29 -2.83
N ASN A 448 16.55 12.10 -3.81
CA ASN A 448 16.20 13.49 -3.51
C ASN A 448 14.89 13.58 -2.71
N TRP A 449 13.86 12.82 -3.09
CA TRP A 449 12.55 12.91 -2.46
C TRP A 449 12.57 12.49 -0.98
N PHE A 450 12.06 13.34 -0.10
CA PHE A 450 12.07 13.12 1.35
C PHE A 450 11.21 11.92 1.79
N GLY A 451 10.26 11.46 0.97
CA GLY A 451 9.54 10.20 1.24
C GLY A 451 10.45 8.98 1.38
N MET A 452 11.57 8.94 0.65
CA MET A 452 12.60 7.90 0.83
C MET A 452 13.26 7.95 2.21
N GLN A 453 13.28 9.10 2.88
CA GLN A 453 13.71 9.21 4.27
C GLN A 453 12.60 8.67 5.19
N ALA A 454 11.40 9.27 5.13
CA ALA A 454 10.30 8.94 6.02
C ALA A 454 9.98 7.43 6.04
N TRP A 455 9.78 6.81 4.87
CA TRP A 455 9.43 5.40 4.75
C TRP A 455 10.44 4.42 5.36
N SER A 456 11.73 4.75 5.29
CA SER A 456 12.80 3.85 5.72
C SER A 456 13.12 4.05 7.21
N LEU A 457 13.17 5.30 7.67
CA LEU A 457 13.48 5.62 9.06
C LEU A 457 12.30 5.35 9.99
N GLU A 458 11.08 5.33 9.48
CA GLU A 458 9.92 4.76 10.18
C GLU A 458 10.18 3.31 10.62
N ARG A 459 10.69 2.45 9.71
CA ARG A 459 11.06 1.05 10.01
C ARG A 459 12.22 0.94 11.00
N VAL A 460 13.16 1.89 10.98
CA VAL A 460 14.26 1.95 11.96
C VAL A 460 13.75 2.37 13.34
N ALA A 461 12.79 3.31 13.40
CA ALA A 461 12.10 3.70 14.63
C ALA A 461 11.28 2.53 15.21
N GLU A 462 10.56 1.78 14.37
CA GLU A 462 9.88 0.55 14.76
C GLU A 462 10.86 -0.45 15.38
N LEU A 463 11.99 -0.75 14.73
CA LEU A 463 12.97 -1.69 15.28
C LEU A 463 13.59 -1.19 16.59
N TYR A 464 13.90 0.10 16.70
CA TYR A 464 14.38 0.69 17.96
C TYR A 464 13.35 0.47 19.09
N TYR A 465 12.06 0.68 18.83
CA TYR A 465 10.99 0.38 19.77
C TYR A 465 10.88 -1.13 20.09
N ILE A 466 10.95 -2.02 19.11
CA ILE A 466 10.87 -3.48 19.29
C ILE A 466 12.01 -3.97 20.20
N LEU A 467 13.24 -3.52 19.97
CA LEU A 467 14.40 -3.90 20.78
C LEU A 467 14.34 -3.28 22.19
N ALA A 468 14.02 -1.98 22.31
CA ALA A 468 13.88 -1.33 23.61
C ALA A 468 12.77 -1.95 24.47
N SER A 469 11.61 -2.24 23.89
CA SER A 469 10.43 -2.78 24.61
C SER A 469 10.55 -4.27 24.96
N SER A 470 11.35 -5.04 24.23
CA SER A 470 11.76 -6.41 24.61
C SER A 470 12.90 -6.43 25.65
N GLY A 471 13.52 -5.28 25.92
CA GLY A 471 14.60 -5.11 26.91
C GLY A 471 16.02 -5.24 26.35
N ASP A 472 16.19 -5.44 25.05
CA ASP A 472 17.51 -5.33 24.42
C ASP A 472 17.92 -3.87 24.25
N THR A 473 18.73 -3.41 25.20
CA THR A 473 19.34 -2.08 25.21
C THR A 473 20.86 -2.13 25.00
N THR A 474 21.40 -3.28 24.58
CA THR A 474 22.86 -3.51 24.60
C THR A 474 23.45 -4.16 23.36
N SER A 475 22.67 -4.80 22.51
CA SER A 475 23.17 -5.42 21.27
C SER A 475 23.76 -4.39 20.30
N ALA A 476 24.55 -4.88 19.34
CA ALA A 476 25.06 -4.04 18.25
C ALA A 476 23.90 -3.48 17.40
N ASN A 477 22.87 -4.30 17.14
CA ASN A 477 21.71 -3.90 16.33
C ASN A 477 20.89 -2.81 17.04
N PHE A 478 20.65 -2.93 18.35
CA PHE A 478 20.03 -1.87 19.14
C PHE A 478 20.82 -0.55 19.04
N LYS A 479 22.13 -0.59 19.27
CA LYS A 479 22.99 0.60 19.23
C LYS A 479 23.03 1.26 17.84
N MET A 480 23.05 0.47 16.78
CA MET A 480 23.03 0.96 15.40
C MET A 480 21.68 1.57 15.03
N ALA A 481 20.57 0.92 15.39
CA ALA A 481 19.22 1.43 15.15
C ALA A 481 18.98 2.74 15.93
N LYS A 482 19.30 2.73 17.23
CA LYS A 482 19.21 3.89 18.12
C LYS A 482 19.98 5.09 17.56
N ARG A 483 21.26 4.92 17.23
CA ARG A 483 22.11 6.02 16.73
C ARG A 483 21.54 6.63 15.44
N VAL A 484 21.08 5.80 14.50
CA VAL A 484 20.50 6.26 13.24
C VAL A 484 19.25 7.10 13.51
N ILE A 485 18.30 6.58 14.29
CA ILE A 485 17.02 7.26 14.50
C ILE A 485 17.13 8.48 15.41
N GLU A 486 17.99 8.48 16.43
CA GLU A 486 18.21 9.68 17.27
C GLU A 486 18.70 10.85 16.42
N ASN A 487 19.79 10.67 15.66
CA ASN A 487 20.34 11.72 14.80
C ASN A 487 19.35 12.18 13.72
N TRP A 488 18.56 11.26 13.15
CA TRP A 488 17.60 11.60 12.10
C TRP A 488 16.36 12.33 12.63
N ILE A 489 15.90 12.01 13.83
CA ILE A 489 14.79 12.72 14.48
C ILE A 489 15.24 14.12 14.93
N ASP A 490 16.47 14.25 15.43
CA ASP A 490 17.09 15.54 15.76
C ASP A 490 17.11 16.46 14.52
N TRP A 491 17.69 15.99 13.41
CA TRP A 491 17.72 16.71 12.12
C TRP A 491 16.34 17.01 11.53
N SER A 492 15.46 16.02 11.42
CA SER A 492 14.21 16.17 10.68
C SER A 492 13.20 17.06 11.38
N ALA A 493 13.23 17.10 12.72
CA ALA A 493 12.32 17.91 13.52
C ALA A 493 12.50 19.42 13.26
N ASP A 494 13.71 19.87 12.94
CA ASP A 494 14.00 21.27 12.61
C ASP A 494 13.23 21.77 11.37
N TYR A 495 12.92 20.87 10.43
CA TYR A 495 12.28 21.20 9.15
C TYR A 495 10.78 20.85 9.09
N ALA A 496 10.19 20.44 10.22
CA ALA A 496 8.80 20.01 10.32
C ALA A 496 7.96 20.98 11.16
N PHE A 497 6.90 21.53 10.56
CA PHE A 497 6.11 22.62 11.12
C PHE A 497 4.63 22.25 11.21
N ALA A 498 3.99 22.67 12.32
CA ALA A 498 2.54 22.62 12.51
C ALA A 498 2.06 23.99 13.03
N GLY A 499 1.08 24.60 12.37
CA GLY A 499 0.59 25.95 12.70
C GLY A 499 1.51 27.11 12.28
N SER A 500 2.57 26.82 11.54
CA SER A 500 3.56 27.78 11.02
C SER A 500 4.05 27.35 9.64
N ARG A 501 4.39 28.32 8.79
CA ARG A 501 4.93 28.10 7.44
C ARG A 501 6.41 28.54 7.40
N PRO A 502 7.33 27.69 6.90
CA PRO A 502 8.72 28.09 6.69
C PRO A 502 8.84 29.13 5.58
N VAL A 503 9.82 30.03 5.70
CA VAL A 503 10.18 31.00 4.66
C VAL A 503 11.21 30.37 3.73
N THR A 504 10.96 30.46 2.42
CA THR A 504 11.86 29.96 1.38
C THR A 504 12.13 31.01 0.30
N ASP A 505 13.19 30.79 -0.48
CA ASP A 505 13.39 31.48 -1.74
C ASP A 505 12.72 30.76 -2.93
N ALA A 506 12.75 31.40 -4.11
CA ALA A 506 12.15 30.87 -5.33
C ALA A 506 12.84 29.60 -5.90
N ALA A 507 13.96 29.18 -5.31
CA ALA A 507 14.67 27.94 -5.65
C ALA A 507 14.51 26.86 -4.57
N GLY A 508 13.59 27.06 -3.61
CA GLY A 508 13.19 26.06 -2.63
C GLY A 508 14.09 25.95 -1.40
N TYR A 509 15.09 26.82 -1.25
CA TYR A 509 15.94 26.82 -0.05
C TYR A 509 15.20 27.46 1.13
N TYR A 510 15.25 26.81 2.29
CA TYR A 510 14.85 27.41 3.57
C TYR A 510 15.73 28.62 3.88
N LEU A 511 15.13 29.66 4.47
CA LEU A 511 15.84 30.88 4.87
C LEU A 511 15.94 31.02 6.38
N ASP A 512 17.06 31.54 6.87
CA ASP A 512 17.24 31.94 8.27
C ASP A 512 16.51 33.27 8.59
N LEU A 513 16.53 33.67 9.86
CA LEU A 513 15.93 34.93 10.34
C LEU A 513 16.58 36.21 9.75
N GLN A 514 17.67 36.10 8.99
CA GLN A 514 18.33 37.20 8.27
C GLN A 514 18.07 37.15 6.75
N GLY A 515 17.42 36.10 6.25
CA GLY A 515 17.14 35.89 4.83
C GLY A 515 18.25 35.18 4.05
N ASN A 516 19.24 34.59 4.71
CA ASN A 516 20.26 33.77 4.05
C ASN A 516 19.75 32.34 3.83
N ARG A 517 20.26 31.66 2.79
CA ARG A 517 19.96 30.24 2.55
C ARG A 517 20.58 29.36 3.63
N ILE A 518 19.78 28.43 4.14
CA ILE A 518 20.24 27.30 4.95
C ILE A 518 20.73 26.22 3.98
N LEU A 519 21.97 25.75 4.19
CA LEU A 519 22.69 24.84 3.30
C LEU A 519 23.20 23.61 4.08
N GLY A 520 22.34 23.02 4.89
CA GLY A 520 22.69 22.00 5.89
C GLY A 520 23.23 22.61 7.19
N GLY A 521 23.89 21.79 8.01
CA GLY A 521 24.30 22.12 9.37
C GLY A 521 23.23 21.85 10.45
N ASP A 522 23.69 21.86 11.70
CA ASP A 522 22.89 21.62 12.91
C ASP A 522 22.20 22.91 13.37
N ASP A 523 20.99 22.82 13.95
CA ASP A 523 20.18 23.96 14.44
C ASP A 523 20.05 25.12 13.41
N PRO A 524 19.34 24.89 12.29
CA PRO A 524 19.33 25.81 11.14
C PRO A 524 18.55 27.12 11.37
N GLN A 525 17.88 27.30 12.51
CA GLN A 525 17.15 28.53 12.89
C GLN A 525 16.24 29.10 11.77
N ILE A 526 15.42 28.23 11.17
CA ILE A 526 14.53 28.53 10.04
C ILE A 526 13.54 29.66 10.38
N ALA A 527 13.49 30.68 9.53
CA ALA A 527 12.48 31.72 9.60
C ALA A 527 11.10 31.14 9.29
N THR A 528 10.11 31.49 10.12
CA THR A 528 8.72 31.06 9.95
C THR A 528 7.75 32.22 10.04
N VAL A 529 6.58 32.05 9.44
CA VAL A 529 5.41 32.91 9.62
C VAL A 529 4.27 32.10 10.24
N SER A 530 3.45 32.71 11.10
CA SER A 530 2.31 32.03 11.71
C SER A 530 1.29 31.63 10.63
N ALA A 531 0.90 30.36 10.62
CA ALA A 531 -0.03 29.79 9.65
C ALA A 531 -0.91 28.71 10.33
N PRO A 532 -1.84 29.09 11.22
CA PRO A 532 -2.67 28.14 11.96
C PRO A 532 -3.48 27.25 11.02
N GLY A 533 -3.39 25.93 11.22
CA GLY A 533 -4.03 24.93 10.35
C GLY A 533 -3.17 24.41 9.21
N GLU A 534 -1.98 24.98 8.97
CA GLU A 534 -1.02 24.43 8.00
C GLU A 534 0.02 23.53 8.66
N PHE A 535 0.37 22.44 7.97
CA PHE A 535 1.60 21.69 8.25
C PHE A 535 2.57 21.84 7.06
N TRP A 536 3.86 21.76 7.34
CA TRP A 536 4.91 21.75 6.32
C TRP A 536 6.01 20.78 6.72
N ILE A 537 6.46 19.95 5.78
CA ILE A 537 7.55 18.98 5.95
C ILE A 537 8.52 19.13 4.76
N PRO A 538 9.75 18.62 4.83
CA PRO A 538 10.65 18.61 3.68
C PRO A 538 10.05 17.89 2.47
N GLY A 539 10.28 18.43 1.27
CA GLY A 539 9.95 17.74 0.02
C GLY A 539 11.17 17.05 -0.58
N ASN A 540 12.33 17.71 -0.56
CA ASN A 540 13.57 17.22 -1.18
C ASN A 540 14.82 17.40 -0.30
N VAL A 541 15.87 16.65 -0.64
CA VAL A 541 17.23 16.76 -0.11
C VAL A 541 18.23 16.80 -1.27
N GLU A 542 19.03 17.86 -1.36
CA GLU A 542 20.21 17.93 -2.21
C GLU A 542 21.42 17.30 -1.48
N TRP A 543 22.18 16.45 -2.16
CA TRP A 543 23.32 15.71 -1.60
C TRP A 543 24.65 16.31 -2.07
N GLN A 544 25.68 16.26 -1.23
CA GLN A 544 27.04 16.65 -1.61
C GLN A 544 28.08 15.76 -0.90
N GLY A 545 29.13 15.40 -1.63
CA GLY A 545 30.26 14.63 -1.10
C GLY A 545 30.01 13.11 -1.08
N GLN A 546 30.66 12.42 -0.15
CA GLN A 546 30.58 10.96 0.00
C GLN A 546 30.70 10.58 1.48
N PRO A 547 30.11 9.45 1.92
CA PRO A 547 30.48 8.86 3.21
C PRO A 547 31.95 8.41 3.21
N ASP A 548 32.54 8.17 4.38
CA ASP A 548 33.83 7.49 4.46
C ASP A 548 33.68 6.00 4.05
N THR A 549 34.75 5.35 3.57
CA THR A 549 34.69 3.90 3.30
C THR A 549 34.41 3.12 4.60
N TRP A 550 33.41 2.22 4.56
CA TRP A 550 32.95 1.50 5.75
C TRP A 550 34.02 0.56 6.31
N SER A 551 34.40 0.80 7.57
CA SER A 551 35.35 -0.02 8.34
C SER A 551 34.73 -0.77 9.51
N GLY A 552 33.41 -0.63 9.71
CA GLY A 552 32.66 -1.24 10.82
C GLY A 552 32.23 -0.22 11.89
N PHE A 553 31.12 -0.53 12.57
CA PHE A 553 30.45 0.40 13.49
C PHE A 553 31.32 0.87 14.66
N SER A 554 32.23 0.04 15.17
CA SER A 554 33.12 0.39 16.30
C SER A 554 34.18 1.43 15.97
N SER A 555 34.50 1.64 14.68
CA SER A 555 35.45 2.65 14.19
C SER A 555 34.74 3.83 13.51
N PHE A 556 33.41 3.80 13.40
CA PHE A 556 32.65 4.83 12.71
C PHE A 556 32.49 6.08 13.59
N SER A 557 33.00 7.22 13.10
CA SER A 557 32.95 8.52 13.79
C SER A 557 31.94 9.52 13.18
N GLY A 558 31.10 9.08 12.24
CA GLY A 558 30.24 9.94 11.43
C GLY A 558 30.90 10.37 10.11
N ASN A 559 30.09 10.81 9.14
CA ASN A 559 30.55 11.18 7.79
C ASN A 559 30.67 12.70 7.63
N SER A 560 31.76 13.29 8.14
CA SER A 560 31.97 14.75 8.04
C SER A 560 32.05 15.31 6.60
N GLY A 561 32.37 14.44 5.62
CA GLY A 561 32.43 14.76 4.19
C GLY A 561 31.14 14.49 3.41
N LEU A 562 30.06 14.03 4.06
CA LEU A 562 28.76 13.78 3.43
C LEU A 562 27.72 14.77 3.96
N LYS A 563 27.15 15.57 3.05
CA LYS A 563 26.27 16.69 3.36
C LYS A 563 24.88 16.51 2.76
N ALA A 564 23.88 16.92 3.55
CA ALA A 564 22.48 16.98 3.16
C ALA A 564 21.97 18.42 3.25
N VAL A 565 21.35 18.92 2.18
CA VAL A 565 20.70 20.23 2.12
C VAL A 565 19.21 20.03 1.91
N THR A 566 18.43 20.20 2.98
CA THR A 566 16.98 20.06 2.98
C THR A 566 16.32 21.21 2.22
N LYS A 567 15.31 20.91 1.39
CA LYS A 567 14.65 21.86 0.48
C LYS A 567 13.17 21.56 0.23
N ASP A 568 12.53 22.48 -0.50
CA ASP A 568 11.21 22.34 -1.11
C ASP A 568 10.13 21.93 -0.09
N PRO A 569 9.87 22.71 0.97
CA PRO A 569 8.83 22.39 1.94
C PRO A 569 7.50 22.15 1.24
N GLY A 570 6.91 20.99 1.52
CA GLY A 570 5.68 20.51 0.93
C GLY A 570 4.65 20.09 1.98
N GLN A 571 3.50 19.67 1.46
CA GLN A 571 2.36 19.22 2.27
C GLN A 571 1.92 17.79 1.89
N ASP A 572 2.85 16.93 1.48
CA ASP A 572 2.54 15.54 1.13
C ASP A 572 1.97 14.77 2.34
N THR A 573 0.70 14.38 2.26
CA THR A 573 -0.02 13.74 3.38
C THR A 573 0.38 12.29 3.62
N GLY A 574 0.95 11.60 2.62
CA GLY A 574 1.47 10.25 2.77
C GLY A 574 2.83 10.26 3.46
N VAL A 575 3.75 11.11 3.00
CA VAL A 575 5.04 11.32 3.67
C VAL A 575 4.83 11.84 5.10
N LEU A 576 3.82 12.70 5.32
CA LEU A 576 3.41 13.11 6.67
C LEU A 576 2.99 11.92 7.54
N GLY A 577 2.14 11.02 7.03
CA GLY A 577 1.69 9.83 7.78
C GLY A 577 2.82 8.86 8.12
N SER A 578 3.82 8.72 7.23
CA SER A 578 5.03 7.96 7.52
C SER A 578 5.92 8.68 8.55
N TYR A 579 6.14 9.99 8.40
CA TYR A 579 6.95 10.81 9.32
C TYR A 579 6.40 10.80 10.74
N ILE A 580 5.08 10.92 10.90
CA ILE A 580 4.40 10.83 12.20
C ILE A 580 4.61 9.46 12.84
N LYS A 581 4.58 8.35 12.08
CA LYS A 581 4.89 7.02 12.62
C LYS A 581 6.34 6.95 13.10
N ALA A 582 7.32 7.46 12.33
CA ALA A 582 8.72 7.52 12.75
C ALA A 582 8.89 8.26 14.09
N LEU A 583 8.30 9.46 14.23
CA LEU A 583 8.28 10.23 15.48
C LEU A 583 7.61 9.46 16.64
N THR A 584 6.50 8.79 16.36
CA THR A 584 5.69 8.04 17.34
C THR A 584 6.43 6.81 17.88
N PHE A 585 6.96 5.97 16.99
CA PHE A 585 7.74 4.80 17.37
C PHE A 585 9.06 5.19 18.05
N PHE A 586 9.74 6.24 17.58
CA PHE A 586 10.91 6.77 18.26
C PHE A 586 10.61 7.21 19.70
N ALA A 587 9.56 8.02 19.91
CA ALA A 587 9.15 8.45 21.24
C ALA A 587 8.78 7.25 22.15
N ALA A 588 8.07 6.26 21.61
CA ALA A 588 7.72 5.04 22.32
C ALA A 588 8.95 4.20 22.71
N GLY A 589 9.92 4.02 21.80
CA GLY A 589 11.19 3.33 22.05
C GLY A 589 12.05 4.05 23.08
N ASN A 590 12.14 5.38 22.98
CA ASN A 590 12.84 6.24 23.92
C ASN A 590 12.28 6.12 25.35
N LYS A 591 10.94 6.09 25.49
CA LYS A 591 10.27 5.84 26.77
C LYS A 591 10.45 4.41 27.27
N ALA A 592 10.49 3.42 26.38
CA ALA A 592 10.74 2.02 26.75
C ALA A 592 12.17 1.82 27.29
N GLU A 593 13.16 2.46 26.67
CA GLU A 593 14.56 2.42 27.12
C GLU A 593 14.77 3.15 28.46
N HIS A 594 14.22 4.37 28.59
CA HIS A 594 14.53 5.27 29.71
C HIS A 594 13.46 5.32 30.81
N GLY A 595 12.35 4.58 30.66
CA GLY A 595 11.18 4.60 31.56
C GLY A 595 10.34 5.89 31.50
N SER A 596 10.83 6.92 30.82
CA SER A 596 10.18 8.23 30.61
C SER A 596 10.76 8.87 29.35
N TYR A 597 10.09 9.86 28.76
CA TYR A 597 10.62 10.57 27.60
C TYR A 597 11.85 11.40 27.98
N THR A 598 12.92 11.31 27.17
CA THR A 598 13.99 12.32 27.14
C THR A 598 13.48 13.62 26.50
N ALA A 599 14.31 14.65 26.44
CA ALA A 599 13.96 15.89 25.73
C ALA A 599 13.56 15.61 24.27
N LEU A 600 14.39 14.88 23.51
CA LEU A 600 14.12 14.55 22.10
C LEU A 600 12.89 13.64 21.95
N GLY A 601 12.73 12.62 22.80
CA GLY A 601 11.53 11.76 22.79
C GLY A 601 10.24 12.54 23.12
N GLY A 602 10.33 13.52 24.01
CA GLY A 602 9.22 14.41 24.35
C GLY A 602 8.87 15.38 23.22
N THR A 603 9.87 15.92 22.51
CA THR A 603 9.70 16.74 21.31
C THR A 603 9.03 15.93 20.21
N ALA A 604 9.54 14.72 19.90
CA ALA A 604 8.97 13.86 18.87
C ALA A 604 7.51 13.50 19.13
N SER A 605 7.16 13.15 20.38
CA SER A 605 5.79 12.87 20.81
C SER A 605 4.84 14.07 20.60
N GLN A 606 5.28 15.28 20.95
CA GLN A 606 4.49 16.52 20.79
C GLN A 606 4.37 16.97 19.33
N LEU A 607 5.43 16.82 18.54
CA LEU A 607 5.42 17.13 17.11
C LEU A 607 4.47 16.18 16.37
N ALA A 608 4.57 14.87 16.61
CA ALA A 608 3.65 13.87 16.06
C ALA A 608 2.18 14.21 16.36
N LYS A 609 1.85 14.60 17.60
CA LYS A 609 0.50 15.01 17.98
C LYS A 609 0.04 16.27 17.23
N SER A 610 0.89 17.28 17.16
CA SER A 610 0.59 18.57 16.51
C SER A 610 0.35 18.40 15.00
N LEU A 611 1.14 17.54 14.36
CA LEU A 611 0.98 17.17 12.96
C LEU A 611 -0.31 16.35 12.74
N LEU A 612 -0.63 15.37 13.59
CA LEU A 612 -1.89 14.61 13.50
C LEU A 612 -3.14 15.48 13.69
N ASP A 613 -3.11 16.45 14.59
CA ASP A 613 -4.24 17.37 14.79
C ASP A 613 -4.40 18.33 13.61
N THR A 614 -3.30 18.77 13.01
CA THR A 614 -3.30 19.64 11.83
C THR A 614 -3.76 18.88 10.57
N ALA A 615 -3.25 17.67 10.35
CA ALA A 615 -3.61 16.79 9.23
C ALA A 615 -5.11 16.50 9.15
N TRP A 616 -5.80 16.45 10.30
CA TRP A 616 -7.24 16.21 10.33
C TRP A 616 -8.06 17.31 9.65
N GLY A 617 -7.55 18.54 9.62
CA GLY A 617 -8.17 19.67 8.90
C GLY A 617 -8.20 19.51 7.38
N TYR A 618 -7.46 18.54 6.84
CA TYR A 618 -7.36 18.21 5.42
C TYR A 618 -8.21 16.98 5.02
N ASN A 619 -9.04 16.45 5.92
CA ASN A 619 -9.99 15.38 5.59
C ASN A 619 -11.19 15.93 4.80
N ASP A 620 -11.30 15.61 3.52
CA ASP A 620 -12.33 16.14 2.62
C ASP A 620 -13.63 15.31 2.58
N GLY A 621 -13.64 14.15 3.25
CA GLY A 621 -14.72 13.17 3.21
C GLY A 621 -14.37 11.87 2.48
N VAL A 622 -13.36 11.89 1.60
CA VAL A 622 -12.80 10.74 0.89
C VAL A 622 -11.42 10.36 1.44
N GLY A 623 -10.61 11.35 1.83
CA GLY A 623 -9.31 11.13 2.47
C GLY A 623 -8.69 12.41 3.03
N ILE A 624 -7.48 12.31 3.59
CA ILE A 624 -6.66 13.45 4.01
C ILE A 624 -5.71 13.82 2.87
N THR A 625 -5.95 14.97 2.23
CA THR A 625 -5.27 15.34 0.99
C THR A 625 -5.05 16.85 0.87
N THR A 626 -4.13 17.25 -0.01
CA THR A 626 -3.70 18.63 -0.24
C THR A 626 -3.68 18.96 -1.72
N LEU A 627 -3.62 20.25 -2.06
CA LEU A 627 -3.42 20.68 -3.44
C LEU A 627 -1.92 20.62 -3.80
N GLU A 628 -1.55 19.77 -4.75
CA GLU A 628 -0.19 19.64 -5.27
C GLU A 628 -0.03 20.23 -6.66
N LYS A 629 1.15 20.81 -6.94
CA LYS A 629 1.51 21.42 -8.23
C LYS A 629 2.31 20.43 -9.05
N ARG A 630 1.77 20.04 -10.20
CA ARG A 630 2.40 19.08 -11.13
C ARG A 630 3.14 19.78 -12.25
N ALA A 631 4.21 20.49 -11.88
CA ALA A 631 5.07 21.20 -12.83
C ALA A 631 5.73 20.26 -13.85
N ASP A 632 5.86 18.98 -13.52
CA ASP A 632 6.33 17.87 -14.34
C ASP A 632 5.38 17.50 -15.49
N TYR A 633 4.07 17.80 -15.40
CA TYR A 633 3.06 17.33 -16.37
C TYR A 633 3.16 17.95 -17.78
N PHE A 634 4.18 18.77 -18.06
CA PHE A 634 4.53 19.09 -19.45
C PHE A 634 5.03 17.85 -20.21
N ARG A 635 5.51 16.82 -19.50
CA ARG A 635 6.06 15.58 -20.05
C ARG A 635 5.02 14.67 -20.72
N PHE A 636 3.73 14.78 -20.38
CA PHE A 636 2.63 14.20 -21.16
C PHE A 636 2.67 14.59 -22.66
N PHE A 637 3.16 15.79 -22.96
CA PHE A 637 3.21 16.39 -24.30
C PHE A 637 4.61 16.38 -24.92
N THR A 638 5.64 16.07 -24.13
CA THR A 638 7.05 16.10 -24.58
C THR A 638 7.35 14.86 -25.39
N LYS A 639 8.04 15.03 -26.53
CA LYS A 639 8.52 13.91 -27.33
C LYS A 639 9.87 13.43 -26.79
N GLU A 640 9.82 12.44 -25.91
CA GLU A 640 10.98 11.83 -25.24
C GLU A 640 10.92 10.30 -25.13
N VAL A 641 9.79 9.66 -25.45
CA VAL A 641 9.67 8.19 -25.46
C VAL A 641 10.43 7.61 -26.65
N TYR A 642 11.63 7.06 -26.39
CA TYR A 642 12.52 6.54 -27.44
C TYR A 642 12.04 5.24 -28.07
N PHE A 643 12.18 5.15 -29.41
CA PHE A 643 12.05 3.94 -30.21
C PHE A 643 13.22 3.81 -31.21
N PRO A 644 13.89 2.65 -31.31
CA PRO A 644 15.00 2.44 -32.24
C PRO A 644 14.60 2.60 -33.71
N ALA A 645 15.53 3.07 -34.56
CA ALA A 645 15.29 3.21 -35.99
C ALA A 645 14.86 1.88 -36.65
N GLY A 646 13.75 1.92 -37.38
CA GLY A 646 13.15 0.75 -38.04
C GLY A 646 12.32 -0.16 -37.11
N TRP A 647 12.17 0.19 -35.82
CA TRP A 647 11.20 -0.47 -34.95
C TRP A 647 9.79 0.14 -35.16
N THR A 648 8.80 -0.72 -35.34
CA THR A 648 7.37 -0.33 -35.37
C THR A 648 6.54 -1.52 -34.88
N GLY A 649 5.47 -1.24 -34.15
CA GLY A 649 4.61 -2.26 -33.57
C GLY A 649 3.21 -1.76 -33.23
N THR A 650 2.37 -2.64 -32.72
CA THR A 650 1.01 -2.34 -32.25
C THR A 650 1.00 -2.31 -30.72
N PHE A 651 0.58 -1.20 -30.13
CA PHE A 651 0.40 -1.07 -28.69
C PHE A 651 -0.93 -1.73 -28.26
N GLY A 652 -1.13 -1.95 -26.95
CA GLY A 652 -2.33 -2.63 -26.43
C GLY A 652 -3.64 -1.90 -26.77
N GLN A 653 -3.63 -0.56 -26.75
CA GLN A 653 -4.75 0.31 -27.19
C GLN A 653 -4.96 0.31 -28.72
N GLY A 654 -4.30 -0.59 -29.47
CA GLY A 654 -4.47 -0.81 -30.91
C GLY A 654 -3.78 0.22 -31.81
N ASN A 655 -3.17 1.27 -31.27
CA ASN A 655 -2.41 2.26 -32.02
C ASN A 655 -1.03 1.72 -32.47
N THR A 656 -0.54 2.22 -33.60
CA THR A 656 0.82 1.95 -34.07
C THR A 656 1.83 2.83 -33.32
N ILE A 657 2.85 2.21 -32.75
CA ILE A 657 3.96 2.87 -32.04
C ILE A 657 5.30 2.62 -32.78
N PRO A 658 6.20 3.63 -32.89
CA PRO A 658 6.07 5.01 -32.40
C PRO A 658 5.08 5.88 -33.20
N GLY A 659 4.55 5.37 -34.32
CA GLY A 659 3.63 6.12 -35.19
C GLY A 659 4.35 7.20 -36.01
N SER A 660 3.57 8.13 -36.58
CA SER A 660 4.07 9.22 -37.43
C SER A 660 4.33 10.54 -36.70
N SER A 661 3.82 10.68 -35.47
CA SER A 661 3.97 11.86 -34.62
C SER A 661 5.27 11.75 -33.81
N THR A 662 6.41 11.95 -34.46
CA THR A 662 7.73 11.76 -33.83
C THR A 662 8.73 12.87 -34.20
N VAL A 663 9.84 12.93 -33.46
CA VAL A 663 11.06 13.69 -33.81
C VAL A 663 12.28 12.75 -33.78
N PRO A 664 13.38 13.03 -34.49
CA PRO A 664 14.61 12.25 -34.37
C PRO A 664 15.14 12.22 -32.92
N SER A 665 15.75 11.12 -32.51
CA SER A 665 16.45 11.01 -31.23
C SER A 665 17.66 11.94 -31.15
N ASP A 666 18.04 12.37 -29.95
CA ASP A 666 19.23 13.19 -29.72
C ASP A 666 20.52 12.34 -29.92
N PRO A 667 21.38 12.65 -30.91
CA PRO A 667 22.63 11.93 -31.11
C PRO A 667 23.57 11.98 -29.90
N ALA A 668 23.45 12.98 -29.02
CA ALA A 668 24.24 13.08 -27.80
C ALA A 668 23.91 11.99 -26.77
N LYS A 669 22.67 11.45 -26.79
CA LYS A 669 22.29 10.30 -25.96
C LYS A 669 22.83 8.97 -26.52
N GLY A 670 23.37 8.94 -27.74
CA GLY A 670 24.08 7.79 -28.33
C GLY A 670 23.20 6.77 -29.05
N GLY A 671 21.90 7.04 -29.21
CA GLY A 671 20.97 6.24 -30.00
C GLY A 671 20.83 6.69 -31.45
N ASN A 672 20.06 5.93 -32.21
CA ASN A 672 19.61 6.30 -33.55
C ASN A 672 18.18 5.76 -33.74
N GLY A 673 17.21 6.66 -33.58
CA GLY A 673 15.81 6.35 -33.59
C GLY A 673 14.96 7.61 -33.55
N VAL A 674 13.82 7.53 -32.88
CA VAL A 674 12.85 8.63 -32.77
C VAL A 674 12.27 8.72 -31.37
N TYR A 675 11.82 9.91 -30.99
CA TYR A 675 10.99 10.13 -29.81
C TYR A 675 9.52 10.33 -30.20
N ALA A 676 8.63 9.55 -29.59
CA ALA A 676 7.21 9.83 -29.50
C ALA A 676 6.92 10.57 -28.18
N SER A 677 5.74 11.18 -28.02
CA SER A 677 5.29 11.63 -26.70
C SER A 677 4.53 10.54 -25.97
N TYR A 678 4.44 10.68 -24.64
CA TYR A 678 3.55 9.87 -23.81
C TYR A 678 2.17 9.71 -24.44
N THR A 679 1.54 10.81 -24.88
CA THR A 679 0.20 10.80 -25.48
C THR A 679 0.12 10.35 -26.95
N ASP A 680 1.25 10.13 -27.61
CA ASP A 680 1.32 9.43 -28.91
C ASP A 680 1.34 7.90 -28.70
N VAL A 681 1.94 7.44 -27.60
CA VAL A 681 2.02 6.01 -27.21
C VAL A 681 0.74 5.55 -26.50
N LEU A 682 0.18 6.39 -25.62
CA LEU A 682 -0.99 6.13 -24.80
C LEU A 682 -2.16 7.07 -25.17
N PRO A 683 -2.80 6.90 -26.35
CA PRO A 683 -3.82 7.81 -26.84
C PRO A 683 -5.06 7.89 -25.94
N ASP A 684 -5.44 6.82 -25.25
CA ASP A 684 -6.69 6.79 -24.47
C ASP A 684 -6.65 7.64 -23.20
N ILE A 685 -5.48 8.15 -22.80
CA ILE A 685 -5.38 9.16 -21.73
C ILE A 685 -6.15 10.45 -22.07
N LYS A 686 -6.43 10.68 -23.36
CA LYS A 686 -7.22 11.82 -23.85
C LYS A 686 -8.71 11.69 -23.54
N ASN A 687 -9.16 10.49 -23.17
CA ASN A 687 -10.53 10.22 -22.73
C ASN A 687 -10.72 10.51 -21.22
N ASP A 688 -9.64 10.79 -20.48
CA ASP A 688 -9.68 11.07 -19.05
C ASP A 688 -10.50 12.35 -18.73
N PRO A 689 -11.36 12.36 -17.71
CA PRO A 689 -12.16 13.53 -17.32
C PRO A 689 -11.35 14.81 -17.04
N LYS A 690 -10.09 14.68 -16.61
CA LYS A 690 -9.16 15.78 -16.32
C LYS A 690 -8.25 16.13 -17.50
N TRP A 691 -8.25 15.35 -18.59
CA TRP A 691 -7.40 15.63 -19.76
C TRP A 691 -7.59 17.05 -20.32
N SER A 692 -8.85 17.46 -20.50
CA SER A 692 -9.19 18.79 -21.04
C SER A 692 -8.68 19.96 -20.17
N TYR A 693 -8.63 19.77 -18.85
CA TYR A 693 -8.02 20.74 -17.93
C TYR A 693 -6.49 20.79 -18.12
N LEU A 694 -5.83 19.64 -18.18
CA LEU A 694 -4.38 19.56 -18.33
C LEU A 694 -3.92 20.13 -19.68
N GLU A 695 -4.56 19.75 -20.78
CA GLU A 695 -4.28 20.27 -22.12
C GLU A 695 -4.56 21.78 -22.21
N GLY A 696 -5.66 22.24 -21.62
CA GLY A 696 -5.97 23.68 -21.50
C GLY A 696 -4.90 24.46 -20.72
N LYS A 697 -4.42 23.91 -19.60
CA LYS A 697 -3.32 24.48 -18.81
C LYS A 697 -2.01 24.50 -19.61
N TYR A 698 -1.62 23.38 -20.22
CA TYR A 698 -0.40 23.29 -21.02
C TYR A 698 -0.37 24.36 -22.13
N ASN A 699 -1.47 24.50 -22.88
CA ASN A 699 -1.56 25.47 -23.97
C ASN A 699 -1.62 26.94 -23.52
N SER A 700 -2.06 27.23 -22.29
CA SER A 700 -2.22 28.61 -21.77
C SER A 700 -1.09 29.07 -20.83
N SER A 701 -0.26 28.15 -20.33
CA SER A 701 0.72 28.43 -19.29
C SER A 701 2.12 27.85 -19.57
N TYR A 702 2.25 26.70 -20.24
CA TYR A 702 3.58 26.13 -20.48
C TYR A 702 4.31 26.78 -21.66
N ASN A 703 5.38 27.50 -21.35
CA ASN A 703 6.23 28.15 -22.32
C ASN A 703 7.30 27.17 -22.84
N LYS A 704 7.11 26.71 -24.08
CA LYS A 704 7.96 25.69 -24.73
C LYS A 704 9.40 26.17 -25.00
N THR A 705 9.69 27.46 -24.89
CA THR A 705 11.03 28.04 -25.10
C THR A 705 11.82 28.09 -23.80
N THR A 706 11.21 28.58 -22.72
CA THR A 706 11.85 28.66 -21.38
C THR A 706 11.71 27.37 -20.57
N LYS A 707 10.82 26.47 -20.98
CA LYS A 707 10.41 25.24 -20.27
C LYS A 707 9.78 25.51 -18.89
N THR A 708 9.10 26.65 -18.74
CA THR A 708 8.46 27.10 -17.49
C THR A 708 6.94 27.20 -17.62
N TRP A 709 6.25 27.18 -16.48
CA TRP A 709 4.81 27.43 -16.37
C TRP A 709 4.54 28.89 -16.00
N ASP A 710 4.49 29.76 -17.02
CA ASP A 710 4.49 31.22 -16.85
C ASP A 710 3.19 31.75 -16.20
N ASN A 711 2.08 31.02 -16.34
CA ASN A 711 0.76 31.34 -15.74
C ASN A 711 0.34 30.27 -14.70
N GLY A 712 1.32 29.68 -14.01
CA GLY A 712 1.13 28.65 -12.98
C GLY A 712 0.97 27.24 -13.55
N ALA A 713 1.52 26.26 -12.83
CA ALA A 713 1.47 24.84 -13.18
C ALA A 713 0.03 24.27 -13.11
N PRO A 714 -0.20 23.04 -13.62
CA PRO A 714 -1.36 22.23 -13.30
C PRO A 714 -1.41 21.92 -11.79
N GLU A 715 -2.60 21.91 -11.22
CA GLU A 715 -2.84 21.68 -9.80
C GLU A 715 -3.87 20.55 -9.63
N PHE A 716 -3.56 19.60 -8.76
CA PHE A 716 -4.36 18.40 -8.52
C PHE A 716 -4.48 18.14 -7.01
N THR A 717 -5.48 17.36 -6.64
CA THR A 717 -5.70 16.84 -5.30
C THR A 717 -5.91 15.35 -5.47
N TYR A 718 -5.04 14.53 -4.89
CA TYR A 718 -5.01 13.09 -5.13
C TYR A 718 -5.32 12.27 -3.88
N HIS A 719 -6.01 11.17 -4.11
CA HIS A 719 -6.35 10.15 -3.12
C HIS A 719 -5.54 8.88 -3.39
N ARG A 720 -4.22 8.99 -3.24
CA ARG A 720 -3.29 7.85 -3.35
C ARG A 720 -3.54 6.86 -2.24
N PHE A 721 -3.76 5.59 -2.57
CA PHE A 721 -4.12 4.56 -1.61
C PHE A 721 -3.06 4.41 -0.50
N TRP A 722 -1.78 4.33 -0.87
CA TRP A 722 -0.67 4.22 0.09
C TRP A 722 -0.64 5.41 1.07
N SER A 723 -0.82 6.64 0.58
CA SER A 723 -0.79 7.85 1.41
C SER A 723 -1.92 7.88 2.43
N GLN A 724 -3.11 7.42 2.02
CA GLN A 724 -4.29 7.35 2.89
C GLN A 724 -4.16 6.24 3.95
N VAL A 725 -3.49 5.13 3.63
CA VAL A 725 -3.08 4.15 4.65
C VAL A 725 -2.00 4.72 5.57
N ASP A 726 -1.00 5.43 5.03
CA ASP A 726 0.11 5.98 5.82
C ASP A 726 -0.42 6.93 6.93
N ILE A 727 -1.37 7.81 6.60
CA ILE A 727 -1.98 8.72 7.58
C ILE A 727 -3.00 8.02 8.50
N ALA A 728 -3.77 7.04 8.00
CA ALA A 728 -4.68 6.26 8.84
C ALA A 728 -3.92 5.45 9.91
N THR A 729 -2.86 4.75 9.50
CA THR A 729 -1.97 4.00 10.40
C THR A 729 -1.26 4.91 11.39
N ALA A 730 -0.90 6.15 11.02
CA ALA A 730 -0.33 7.12 11.94
C ALA A 730 -1.25 7.45 13.14
N TYR A 731 -2.56 7.63 12.91
CA TYR A 731 -3.53 7.79 14.00
C TYR A 731 -3.64 6.52 14.88
N ALA A 732 -3.68 5.33 14.26
CA ALA A 732 -3.78 4.07 14.98
C ALA A 732 -2.55 3.81 15.87
N GLU A 733 -1.35 4.05 15.36
CA GLU A 733 -0.09 3.82 16.09
C GLU A 733 0.12 4.84 17.21
N TYR A 734 -0.20 6.12 16.98
CA TYR A 734 -0.18 7.12 18.05
C TYR A 734 -1.14 6.75 19.19
N ASP A 735 -2.33 6.23 18.87
CA ASP A 735 -3.25 5.75 19.90
C ASP A 735 -2.70 4.54 20.68
N ARG A 736 -2.18 3.54 19.95
CA ARG A 736 -1.65 2.30 20.53
C ARG A 736 -0.47 2.57 21.46
N LEU A 737 0.49 3.37 21.01
CA LEU A 737 1.80 3.54 21.63
C LEU A 737 1.84 4.69 22.66
N ILE A 738 1.21 5.83 22.34
CA ILE A 738 1.32 7.06 23.15
C ILE A 738 0.11 7.25 24.06
N ASN A 739 -1.12 7.21 23.53
CA ASN A 739 -2.34 7.47 24.32
C ASN A 739 -2.66 6.33 25.30
N ASN A 740 -2.59 5.08 24.85
CA ASN A 740 -2.98 3.95 25.68
C ASN A 740 -1.82 3.41 26.53
N GLY A 741 -0.56 3.62 26.12
CA GLY A 741 0.64 3.35 26.92
C GLY A 741 0.81 1.90 27.40
N SER A 742 -0.05 1.01 26.93
CA SER A 742 -0.16 -0.41 27.24
C SER A 742 -0.58 -1.17 25.98
N GLY A 743 0.18 -0.99 24.90
CA GLY A 743 0.30 -2.06 23.91
C GLY A 743 0.69 -3.35 24.63
N PRO A 744 0.40 -4.54 24.06
CA PRO A 744 0.79 -5.79 24.69
C PRO A 744 2.30 -5.76 24.94
N ILE A 745 2.70 -5.80 26.22
CA ILE A 745 4.09 -6.07 26.58
C ILE A 745 4.41 -7.44 25.96
N PRO A 746 5.47 -7.58 25.13
CA PRO A 746 5.86 -8.87 24.59
C PRO A 746 5.92 -9.87 25.74
N THR A 747 5.08 -10.91 25.67
CA THR A 747 4.86 -11.77 26.84
C THR A 747 6.13 -12.59 27.08
N ALA A 748 6.94 -12.12 28.02
CA ALA A 748 8.17 -12.78 28.43
C ALA A 748 7.81 -14.21 28.85
N THR A 749 8.11 -15.18 27.98
CA THR A 749 7.96 -16.59 28.30
C THR A 749 8.92 -16.86 29.45
N PRO A 750 8.46 -17.40 30.60
CA PRO A 750 9.27 -17.45 31.80
C PRO A 750 10.51 -18.32 31.58
N THR A 751 11.67 -17.67 31.47
CA THR A 751 12.98 -18.31 31.40
C THR A 751 13.24 -19.04 32.72
N THR A 752 13.15 -20.36 32.69
CA THR A 752 13.60 -21.20 33.81
C THR A 752 15.11 -21.09 33.91
N THR A 753 15.60 -20.39 34.94
CA THR A 753 17.02 -20.26 35.27
C THR A 753 17.72 -21.63 35.31
N PRO A 754 18.66 -21.94 34.41
CA PRO A 754 19.46 -23.14 34.52
C PRO A 754 20.62 -22.90 35.48
N THR A 755 20.63 -23.62 36.61
CA THR A 755 21.76 -23.65 37.54
C THR A 755 22.16 -25.10 37.82
N ALA A 756 23.45 -25.33 37.99
CA ALA A 756 24.13 -26.60 38.27
C ALA A 756 24.43 -27.52 37.06
N THR A 757 25.64 -27.33 36.54
CA THR A 757 26.44 -28.26 35.72
C THR A 757 26.51 -29.68 36.32
N PRO A 758 26.42 -30.72 35.47
CA PRO A 758 27.11 -31.98 35.72
C PRO A 758 28.23 -32.21 34.68
N THR A 759 29.47 -32.21 35.13
CA THR A 759 30.65 -32.58 34.33
C THR A 759 30.69 -34.10 34.12
N VAL A 760 30.57 -34.57 32.87
CA VAL A 760 30.97 -35.94 32.50
C VAL A 760 31.71 -35.95 31.15
N THR A 761 32.94 -36.45 31.19
CA THR A 761 33.86 -36.59 30.05
C THR A 761 33.46 -37.78 29.17
N PRO A 762 33.32 -37.62 27.84
CA PRO A 762 33.15 -38.76 26.94
C PRO A 762 34.51 -39.25 26.40
N THR A 763 34.95 -40.41 26.88
CA THR A 763 36.03 -41.19 26.24
C THR A 763 35.57 -42.63 26.05
N ALA A 764 35.14 -43.00 24.84
CA ALA A 764 35.21 -44.36 24.30
C ALA A 764 34.78 -44.40 22.82
N THR A 765 35.68 -44.86 21.95
CA THR A 765 35.35 -45.31 20.58
C THR A 765 34.60 -46.64 20.63
N PRO A 766 33.64 -46.88 19.72
CA PRO A 766 33.71 -48.16 19.00
C PRO A 766 33.40 -48.06 17.50
N THR A 767 34.12 -48.87 16.72
CA THR A 767 34.02 -49.05 15.28
C THR A 767 32.88 -50.01 14.90
N ALA A 768 32.08 -49.72 13.87
CA ALA A 768 31.38 -50.74 13.07
C ALA A 768 30.96 -50.20 11.69
N THR A 769 31.38 -50.87 10.62
CA THR A 769 30.97 -50.60 9.24
C THR A 769 29.84 -51.56 8.83
N PRO A 770 28.75 -51.09 8.20
CA PRO A 770 27.89 -51.92 7.38
C PRO A 770 28.02 -51.57 5.89
N THR A 771 28.58 -52.50 5.12
CA THR A 771 28.64 -52.45 3.65
C THR A 771 27.42 -53.14 3.05
N VAL A 772 26.64 -52.48 2.20
CA VAL A 772 25.77 -53.15 1.22
C VAL A 772 25.63 -52.33 -0.08
N THR A 773 25.87 -53.02 -1.19
CA THR A 773 25.59 -52.54 -2.57
C THR A 773 24.39 -53.31 -3.10
N PRO A 774 23.53 -52.68 -3.91
CA PRO A 774 23.10 -53.37 -5.13
C PRO A 774 23.10 -52.46 -6.36
N THR A 775 23.49 -53.05 -7.49
CA THR A 775 23.57 -52.45 -8.83
C THR A 775 22.39 -52.92 -9.68
N ALA A 776 21.91 -52.07 -10.61
CA ALA A 776 21.53 -52.40 -12.01
C ALA A 776 20.31 -51.63 -12.54
N THR A 777 20.40 -51.29 -13.82
CA THR A 777 19.49 -50.47 -14.66
C THR A 777 18.18 -51.18 -15.03
N PRO A 778 17.15 -50.44 -15.47
CA PRO A 778 16.63 -50.73 -16.81
C PRO A 778 16.36 -49.50 -17.71
N THR A 779 16.12 -49.79 -18.98
CA THR A 779 16.23 -48.90 -20.16
C THR A 779 14.85 -48.47 -20.72
N VAL A 780 14.83 -47.44 -21.58
CA VAL A 780 13.68 -46.85 -22.34
C VAL A 780 12.68 -47.88 -22.93
N THR A 781 11.38 -47.59 -23.15
CA THR A 781 10.83 -46.68 -24.21
C THR A 781 9.28 -46.58 -24.06
N PRO A 782 8.60 -45.46 -24.42
CA PRO A 782 7.13 -45.35 -24.35
C PRO A 782 6.39 -45.85 -25.60
N THR A 783 5.15 -46.35 -25.42
CA THR A 783 4.17 -46.66 -26.49
C THR A 783 2.76 -46.28 -26.03
N ALA A 784 1.89 -45.82 -26.94
CA ALA A 784 0.64 -45.13 -26.61
C ALA A 784 -0.66 -45.94 -26.83
N THR A 785 -1.67 -45.71 -25.95
CA THR A 785 -3.15 -45.73 -26.19
C THR A 785 -3.86 -47.00 -26.73
N PRO A 786 -5.22 -47.13 -26.63
CA PRO A 786 -6.21 -46.46 -25.75
C PRO A 786 -7.31 -47.42 -25.16
N ILE A 787 -8.33 -46.81 -24.52
CA ILE A 787 -9.70 -47.31 -24.19
C ILE A 787 -9.88 -48.23 -22.96
N ALA A 788 -10.57 -47.70 -21.94
CA ALA A 788 -11.77 -48.32 -21.37
C ALA A 788 -12.68 -47.24 -20.73
N THR A 789 -13.98 -47.25 -21.05
CA THR A 789 -15.01 -46.39 -20.46
C THR A 789 -15.33 -46.82 -19.02
N PRO A 790 -15.80 -45.88 -18.17
CA PRO A 790 -17.03 -46.18 -17.44
C PRO A 790 -18.06 -45.04 -17.49
N THR A 791 -19.30 -45.43 -17.70
CA THR A 791 -20.48 -44.56 -17.68
C THR A 791 -20.91 -44.28 -16.23
N ALA A 792 -21.14 -43.01 -15.89
CA ALA A 792 -21.98 -42.63 -14.76
C ALA A 792 -22.80 -41.39 -15.14
N THR A 793 -24.12 -41.47 -15.00
CA THR A 793 -25.06 -40.43 -15.41
C THR A 793 -25.32 -39.45 -14.26
N PRO A 794 -24.97 -38.16 -14.37
CA PRO A 794 -25.48 -37.14 -13.46
C PRO A 794 -26.87 -36.69 -13.92
N THR A 795 -27.87 -36.85 -13.05
CA THR A 795 -29.23 -36.34 -13.25
C THR A 795 -29.22 -34.81 -13.29
N ALA A 796 -29.93 -34.22 -14.26
CA ALA A 796 -30.10 -32.78 -14.31
C ALA A 796 -30.95 -32.28 -13.12
N THR A 797 -30.34 -31.54 -12.21
CA THR A 797 -31.04 -30.67 -11.25
C THR A 797 -31.16 -29.30 -11.91
N PRO A 798 -32.36 -28.68 -11.97
CA PRO A 798 -32.52 -27.37 -12.60
C PRO A 798 -31.80 -26.29 -11.77
N THR A 799 -30.69 -25.78 -12.31
CA THR A 799 -29.97 -24.63 -11.75
C THR A 799 -30.89 -23.42 -11.77
N ALA A 800 -31.11 -22.79 -10.61
CA ALA A 800 -31.74 -21.49 -10.56
C ALA A 800 -30.85 -20.48 -11.30
N THR A 801 -31.41 -19.76 -12.26
CA THR A 801 -30.73 -18.67 -12.96
C THR A 801 -30.15 -17.69 -11.94
N PRO A 802 -28.88 -17.26 -12.07
CA PRO A 802 -28.36 -16.20 -11.20
C PRO A 802 -29.21 -14.95 -11.39
N THR A 803 -29.89 -14.52 -10.33
CA THR A 803 -30.63 -13.27 -10.30
C THR A 803 -29.66 -12.14 -10.61
N ALA A 804 -29.98 -11.33 -11.61
CA ALA A 804 -29.14 -10.21 -12.00
C ALA A 804 -28.81 -9.31 -10.80
N THR A 805 -27.54 -8.91 -10.69
CA THR A 805 -27.09 -7.85 -9.79
C THR A 805 -28.03 -6.64 -9.95
N PRO A 806 -28.72 -6.19 -8.88
CA PRO A 806 -29.62 -5.06 -9.00
C PRO A 806 -28.87 -3.82 -9.45
N ALA A 807 -29.17 -3.33 -10.66
CA ALA A 807 -28.69 -2.04 -11.13
C ALA A 807 -29.08 -0.94 -10.12
N ALA A 808 -28.17 0.00 -9.90
CA ALA A 808 -28.22 0.97 -8.82
C ALA A 808 -29.58 1.69 -8.73
N ALA A 809 -30.15 1.72 -7.53
CA ALA A 809 -31.40 2.41 -7.25
C ALA A 809 -31.18 3.93 -7.25
N ASN A 810 -31.46 4.58 -8.38
CA ASN A 810 -31.45 6.03 -8.51
C ASN A 810 -32.73 6.62 -7.90
N LEU A 811 -32.69 6.91 -6.60
CA LEU A 811 -33.81 7.48 -5.85
C LEU A 811 -33.66 8.99 -5.70
N VAL A 812 -34.78 9.72 -5.81
CA VAL A 812 -34.82 11.19 -5.69
C VAL A 812 -35.89 11.59 -4.68
N VAL A 813 -35.56 12.52 -3.77
CA VAL A 813 -36.57 13.16 -2.91
C VAL A 813 -37.07 14.43 -3.58
N GLN A 814 -38.38 14.56 -3.66
CA GLN A 814 -39.06 15.78 -4.08
C GLN A 814 -39.85 16.38 -2.92
N TYR A 815 -39.77 17.70 -2.77
CA TYR A 815 -40.33 18.47 -1.67
C TYR A 815 -41.24 19.59 -2.18
N ARG A 816 -42.26 19.91 -1.39
CA ARG A 816 -42.93 21.20 -1.37
C ARG A 816 -43.38 21.59 0.04
N THR A 817 -43.66 22.87 0.24
CA THR A 817 -44.36 23.38 1.42
C THR A 817 -45.66 24.08 1.01
N THR A 818 -46.72 23.87 1.79
CA THR A 818 -47.95 24.67 1.75
C THR A 818 -48.00 25.70 2.88
N ASP A 819 -46.96 25.75 3.70
CA ASP A 819 -46.86 26.56 4.92
C ASP A 819 -45.61 27.44 4.82
N THR A 820 -45.78 28.59 4.17
CA THR A 820 -44.72 29.53 3.79
C THR A 820 -44.42 30.59 4.85
N ASN A 821 -45.19 30.66 5.93
CA ASN A 821 -44.96 31.57 7.05
C ASN A 821 -43.63 31.23 7.72
N ALA A 822 -42.72 32.20 7.89
CA ALA A 822 -41.40 31.95 8.48
C ALA A 822 -41.46 31.51 9.97
N THR A 823 -42.54 31.81 10.68
CA THR A 823 -42.74 31.45 12.09
C THR A 823 -44.16 30.91 12.27
N ASP A 824 -44.29 29.66 12.74
CA ASP A 824 -45.58 28.99 12.99
C ASP A 824 -45.39 27.95 14.12
N GLN A 825 -46.48 27.50 14.74
CA GLN A 825 -46.50 26.51 15.84
C GLN A 825 -46.19 25.08 15.35
N GLN A 826 -45.99 24.93 14.04
CA GLN A 826 -45.77 23.68 13.34
C GLN A 826 -45.03 23.90 12.01
N PHE A 827 -44.38 22.86 11.50
CA PHE A 827 -43.90 22.81 10.11
C PHE A 827 -44.50 21.62 9.36
N ARG A 828 -44.77 21.81 8.07
CA ARG A 828 -45.57 20.90 7.24
C ARG A 828 -44.88 20.52 5.93
N PRO A 829 -43.79 19.73 5.98
CA PRO A 829 -43.09 19.31 4.78
C PRO A 829 -43.93 18.28 4.02
N GLN A 830 -44.10 18.49 2.72
CA GLN A 830 -44.79 17.56 1.84
C GLN A 830 -43.75 16.92 0.93
N LEU A 831 -43.61 15.60 1.03
CA LEU A 831 -42.54 14.82 0.42
C LEU A 831 -43.11 13.80 -0.56
N ARG A 832 -42.30 13.40 -1.54
CA ARG A 832 -42.49 12.18 -2.34
C ARG A 832 -41.12 11.64 -2.76
N ILE A 833 -40.99 10.33 -2.84
CA ILE A 833 -39.79 9.65 -3.32
C ILE A 833 -40.07 9.16 -4.74
N VAL A 834 -39.17 9.47 -5.69
CA VAL A 834 -39.21 8.99 -7.07
C VAL A 834 -38.13 7.94 -7.27
N ASN A 835 -38.45 6.86 -7.98
CA ASN A 835 -37.47 5.86 -8.40
C ASN A 835 -37.16 6.03 -9.89
N ASN A 836 -36.03 6.70 -10.17
CA ASN A 836 -35.46 6.84 -11.51
C ASN A 836 -34.53 5.67 -11.87
N GLY A 837 -34.36 4.68 -10.97
CA GLY A 837 -33.60 3.46 -11.22
C GLY A 837 -34.39 2.44 -12.05
N THR A 838 -33.73 1.35 -12.42
CA THR A 838 -34.31 0.25 -13.22
C THR A 838 -34.80 -0.93 -12.38
N THR A 839 -34.63 -0.87 -11.05
CA THR A 839 -34.99 -1.91 -10.08
C THR A 839 -36.05 -1.42 -9.09
N ALA A 840 -36.93 -2.31 -8.62
CA ALA A 840 -37.95 -1.95 -7.62
C ALA A 840 -37.36 -1.87 -6.22
N VAL A 841 -37.71 -0.84 -5.46
CA VAL A 841 -37.16 -0.57 -4.12
C VAL A 841 -38.17 -0.90 -3.03
N ASP A 842 -37.83 -1.81 -2.14
CA ASP A 842 -38.56 -2.09 -0.90
C ASP A 842 -38.50 -0.89 0.06
N LEU A 843 -39.64 -0.25 0.30
CA LEU A 843 -39.71 1.01 1.05
C LEU A 843 -39.37 0.84 2.53
N SER A 844 -39.50 -0.36 3.10
CA SER A 844 -39.13 -0.62 4.51
C SER A 844 -37.63 -0.46 4.78
N LYS A 845 -36.81 -0.43 3.72
CA LYS A 845 -35.36 -0.17 3.75
C LYS A 845 -35.00 1.29 3.51
N VAL A 846 -35.99 2.16 3.26
CA VAL A 846 -35.81 3.57 2.94
C VAL A 846 -36.02 4.44 4.17
N LYS A 847 -35.15 5.43 4.35
CA LYS A 847 -35.27 6.48 5.35
C LYS A 847 -35.04 7.86 4.74
N LEU A 848 -35.77 8.87 5.20
CA LEU A 848 -35.54 10.29 4.88
C LEU A 848 -35.09 11.04 6.12
N ARG A 849 -34.30 12.11 5.98
CA ARG A 849 -34.00 13.05 7.07
C ARG A 849 -34.28 14.48 6.65
N TYR A 850 -35.17 15.14 7.40
CA TYR A 850 -35.48 16.55 7.28
C TYR A 850 -34.88 17.28 8.49
N TYR A 851 -33.99 18.21 8.24
CA TYR A 851 -33.14 18.95 9.18
C TYR A 851 -33.71 20.33 9.49
N TYR A 852 -33.75 20.70 10.76
CA TYR A 852 -34.38 21.93 11.27
C TYR A 852 -33.78 22.33 12.63
N THR A 853 -34.06 23.56 13.07
CA THR A 853 -33.76 24.04 14.43
C THR A 853 -34.97 23.89 15.36
N ILE A 854 -34.76 23.44 16.59
CA ILE A 854 -35.87 23.16 17.52
C ILE A 854 -36.41 24.41 18.22
N ASP A 855 -35.70 25.55 18.18
CA ASP A 855 -36.16 26.85 18.73
C ASP A 855 -36.71 26.79 20.16
N GLY A 856 -35.86 26.33 21.08
CA GLY A 856 -36.24 26.09 22.47
C GLY A 856 -36.72 24.65 22.67
N GLU A 857 -35.81 23.86 23.25
CA GLU A 857 -35.96 22.42 23.51
C GLU A 857 -37.30 22.06 24.18
N LYS A 858 -38.13 21.27 23.47
CA LYS A 858 -39.42 20.73 23.90
C LYS A 858 -39.66 19.36 23.29
N ALA A 859 -40.50 18.56 23.94
CA ALA A 859 -41.02 17.34 23.32
C ALA A 859 -41.81 17.68 22.05
N GLN A 860 -41.60 16.89 21.00
CA GLN A 860 -42.20 17.09 19.68
C GLN A 860 -43.18 15.98 19.34
N GLN A 861 -44.11 16.25 18.44
CA GLN A 861 -45.11 15.31 17.92
C GLN A 861 -44.96 15.17 16.40
N PHE A 862 -44.84 13.93 15.93
CA PHE A 862 -44.85 13.59 14.52
C PHE A 862 -46.26 13.17 14.11
N ASN A 863 -46.84 13.87 13.14
CA ASN A 863 -48.15 13.56 12.59
C ASN A 863 -48.03 13.33 11.08
N VAL A 864 -48.83 12.39 10.56
CA VAL A 864 -49.01 12.16 9.11
C VAL A 864 -50.43 12.60 8.77
N ASP A 865 -50.58 13.79 8.19
CA ASP A 865 -51.89 14.35 7.83
C ASP A 865 -52.49 13.60 6.63
N TYR A 866 -51.65 13.14 5.71
CA TYR A 866 -52.01 12.27 4.58
C TYR A 866 -50.80 11.50 4.05
N ALA A 867 -50.99 10.27 3.58
CA ALA A 867 -49.98 9.56 2.79
C ALA A 867 -50.65 8.60 1.80
N THR A 868 -50.26 8.65 0.52
CA THR A 868 -50.76 7.69 -0.50
C THR A 868 -50.40 6.23 -0.16
N LEU A 869 -49.29 6.01 0.55
CA LEU A 869 -48.84 4.71 1.08
C LEU A 869 -49.65 4.22 2.31
N GLY A 870 -50.62 5.00 2.79
CA GLY A 870 -51.33 4.78 4.05
C GLY A 870 -50.58 5.38 5.25
N GLY A 871 -51.25 6.24 6.03
CA GLY A 871 -50.62 7.01 7.10
C GLY A 871 -49.95 6.15 8.20
N SER A 872 -50.50 4.98 8.51
CA SER A 872 -49.92 4.02 9.47
C SER A 872 -48.61 3.38 9.00
N ASN A 873 -48.26 3.52 7.72
CA ASN A 873 -47.05 2.97 7.13
C ASN A 873 -45.90 3.99 7.08
N VAL A 874 -46.14 5.24 7.49
CA VAL A 874 -45.13 6.31 7.57
C VAL A 874 -44.85 6.59 9.04
N LEU A 875 -43.61 6.38 9.45
CA LEU A 875 -43.14 6.48 10.83
C LEU A 875 -42.14 7.62 10.95
N GLY A 876 -42.13 8.31 12.09
CA GLY A 876 -41.20 9.41 12.36
C GLY A 876 -40.53 9.29 13.71
N SER A 877 -39.23 9.58 13.77
CA SER A 877 -38.47 9.74 15.01
C SER A 877 -37.68 11.05 14.98
N PHE A 878 -37.51 11.67 16.13
CA PHE A 878 -36.73 12.90 16.29
C PHE A 878 -35.33 12.55 16.79
N VAL A 879 -34.29 13.08 16.14
CA VAL A 879 -32.88 12.86 16.48
C VAL A 879 -32.19 14.19 16.64
N LYS A 880 -31.56 14.39 17.79
CA LYS A 880 -30.74 15.57 18.08
C LYS A 880 -29.37 15.44 17.41
N LEU A 881 -28.84 16.55 16.90
CA LEU A 881 -27.49 16.67 16.38
C LEU A 881 -26.56 17.14 17.49
N GLU A 882 -25.50 16.38 17.74
CA GLU A 882 -24.46 16.67 18.73
C GLU A 882 -23.09 16.46 18.07
N PRO A 883 -22.35 17.52 17.68
CA PRO A 883 -22.74 18.94 17.80
C PRO A 883 -23.89 19.33 16.84
N ALA A 884 -24.60 20.41 17.19
CA ALA A 884 -25.47 21.11 16.26
C ALA A 884 -24.66 21.80 15.16
N VAL A 885 -25.27 21.98 13.99
CA VAL A 885 -24.64 22.51 12.76
C VAL A 885 -25.42 23.71 12.23
N ALA A 886 -24.92 24.38 11.18
CA ALA A 886 -25.54 25.59 10.66
C ALA A 886 -26.94 25.29 10.09
N GLY A 887 -27.99 25.83 10.73
CA GLY A 887 -29.38 25.64 10.35
C GLY A 887 -30.00 24.28 10.74
N ALA A 888 -29.35 23.51 11.62
CA ALA A 888 -29.96 22.33 12.23
C ALA A 888 -29.35 21.94 13.57
N ASP A 889 -30.19 21.82 14.61
CA ASP A 889 -29.86 21.11 15.86
C ASP A 889 -30.64 19.78 15.99
N TYR A 890 -31.60 19.54 15.09
CA TYR A 890 -32.39 18.32 15.01
C TYR A 890 -32.58 17.86 13.55
N TYR A 891 -32.91 16.58 13.39
CA TYR A 891 -33.65 16.10 12.23
C TYR A 891 -34.81 15.20 12.64
N VAL A 892 -35.80 15.09 11.75
CA VAL A 892 -36.86 14.09 11.82
C VAL A 892 -36.53 13.02 10.80
N GLU A 893 -36.31 11.80 11.28
CA GLU A 893 -36.09 10.63 10.46
C GLU A 893 -37.45 10.03 10.09
N ILE A 894 -37.81 10.07 8.81
CA ILE A 894 -39.02 9.43 8.29
C ILE A 894 -38.63 8.05 7.77
N SER A 895 -39.35 7.02 8.18
CA SER A 895 -39.14 5.63 7.76
C SER A 895 -40.48 4.97 7.43
N PHE A 896 -40.43 3.81 6.78
CA PHE A 896 -41.63 3.12 6.31
C PHE A 896 -41.78 1.73 6.92
N SER A 897 -43.01 1.31 7.19
CA SER A 897 -43.31 -0.06 7.60
C SER A 897 -43.22 -1.02 6.40
N THR A 898 -43.16 -2.32 6.65
CA THR A 898 -43.31 -3.35 5.58
C THR A 898 -44.65 -3.27 4.85
N GLY A 899 -45.67 -2.64 5.46
CA GLY A 899 -46.96 -2.37 4.83
C GLY A 899 -46.93 -1.29 3.75
N ALA A 900 -45.84 -0.52 3.62
CA ALA A 900 -45.67 0.45 2.53
C ALA A 900 -45.39 -0.21 1.17
N GLY A 901 -44.96 -1.48 1.14
CA GLY A 901 -44.67 -2.22 -0.09
C GLY A 901 -43.38 -1.78 -0.77
N SER A 902 -43.36 -1.86 -2.12
CA SER A 902 -42.21 -1.50 -2.94
C SER A 902 -42.54 -0.47 -4.01
N LEU A 903 -41.54 0.36 -4.33
CA LEU A 903 -41.58 1.43 -5.30
C LEU A 903 -40.97 0.96 -6.62
N ALA A 904 -41.81 0.74 -7.63
CA ALA A 904 -41.39 0.28 -8.95
C ALA A 904 -40.51 1.31 -9.71
N PRO A 905 -39.70 0.86 -10.70
CA PRO A 905 -39.01 1.74 -11.65
C PRO A 905 -39.96 2.75 -12.30
N GLY A 906 -39.54 4.01 -12.39
CA GLY A 906 -40.32 5.12 -12.95
C GLY A 906 -41.52 5.57 -12.10
N ALA A 907 -41.78 4.94 -10.95
CA ALA A 907 -42.87 5.32 -10.05
C ALA A 907 -42.44 6.33 -8.99
N ASN A 908 -43.41 6.93 -8.30
CA ASN A 908 -43.20 7.69 -7.07
C ASN A 908 -44.16 7.22 -5.97
N THR A 909 -43.86 7.52 -4.71
CA THR A 909 -44.64 7.11 -3.52
C THR A 909 -46.06 7.69 -3.44
N GLY A 910 -46.43 8.58 -4.35
CA GLY A 910 -47.47 9.56 -4.10
C GLY A 910 -47.05 10.56 -3.01
N GLU A 911 -48.01 11.38 -2.59
CA GLU A 911 -47.78 12.47 -1.65
C GLU A 911 -47.80 11.98 -0.20
N ILE A 912 -46.80 12.44 0.56
CA ILE A 912 -46.65 12.24 2.01
C ILE A 912 -46.70 13.62 2.66
N GLN A 913 -47.81 13.95 3.33
CA GLN A 913 -48.01 15.18 4.09
C GLN A 913 -47.71 14.95 5.55
N LEU A 914 -46.67 15.61 6.05
CA LEU A 914 -46.25 15.53 7.44
C LEU A 914 -46.60 16.82 8.17
N ARG A 915 -46.77 16.72 9.49
CA ARG A 915 -46.93 17.88 10.38
C ARG A 915 -46.21 17.63 11.69
N ILE A 916 -45.23 18.48 11.97
CA ILE A 916 -44.43 18.42 13.19
C ILE A 916 -44.78 19.63 14.04
N ASN A 917 -45.11 19.42 15.31
CA ASN A 917 -45.44 20.47 16.29
C ASN A 917 -44.79 20.16 17.65
N LYS A 918 -44.53 21.18 18.48
CA LYS A 918 -44.15 20.98 19.90
C LYS A 918 -45.38 20.58 20.71
N THR A 919 -45.21 19.81 21.78
CA THR A 919 -46.33 19.41 22.65
C THR A 919 -47.03 20.58 23.34
N ASP A 920 -46.33 21.71 23.51
CA ASP A 920 -46.88 22.96 24.07
C ASP A 920 -47.31 23.98 23.01
N TRP A 921 -47.22 23.62 21.72
CA TRP A 921 -47.49 24.50 20.58
C TRP A 921 -46.69 25.80 20.55
N SER A 922 -45.51 25.85 21.18
CA SER A 922 -44.58 26.96 20.95
C SER A 922 -44.06 26.98 19.50
N ASN A 923 -43.75 28.19 18.99
CA ASN A 923 -43.37 28.39 17.59
C ASN A 923 -42.02 27.73 17.23
N TYR A 924 -41.87 27.37 15.96
CA TYR A 924 -40.58 27.23 15.27
C TYR A 924 -40.29 28.49 14.46
N ASN A 925 -39.01 28.81 14.31
CA ASN A 925 -38.48 29.62 13.22
C ASN A 925 -38.09 28.64 12.10
N LYS A 926 -38.64 28.84 10.90
CA LYS A 926 -38.36 28.01 9.74
C LYS A 926 -37.40 28.70 8.76
N ALA A 927 -37.05 29.97 9.01
CA ALA A 927 -36.21 30.75 8.09
C ALA A 927 -34.73 30.35 8.13
N ASP A 928 -34.28 29.74 9.22
CA ASP A 928 -32.95 29.19 9.49
C ASP A 928 -32.86 27.67 9.28
N ASP A 929 -34.00 26.95 9.21
CA ASP A 929 -34.06 25.52 8.93
C ASP A 929 -33.35 25.10 7.64
N TYR A 930 -32.43 24.12 7.73
CA TYR A 930 -31.72 23.61 6.57
C TYR A 930 -32.64 22.95 5.53
N SER A 931 -33.64 22.17 5.91
CA SER A 931 -34.50 21.48 4.93
C SER A 931 -35.66 22.33 4.39
N TYR A 932 -35.88 23.54 4.91
CA TYR A 932 -36.99 24.40 4.53
C TYR A 932 -36.63 25.36 3.38
N ASP A 933 -37.64 25.67 2.56
CA ASP A 933 -37.61 26.80 1.63
C ASP A 933 -39.06 27.21 1.27
N SER A 934 -39.45 28.41 1.71
CA SER A 934 -40.79 28.97 1.51
C SER A 934 -41.15 29.22 0.04
N THR A 935 -40.17 29.23 -0.87
CA THR A 935 -40.41 29.39 -2.32
C THR A 935 -40.89 28.11 -2.99
N LYS A 936 -40.72 26.94 -2.37
CA LYS A 936 -41.02 25.63 -2.97
C LYS A 936 -42.47 25.23 -2.75
N THR A 937 -43.39 25.93 -3.40
CA THR A 937 -44.84 25.69 -3.31
C THR A 937 -45.34 24.55 -4.22
N ALA A 938 -44.52 24.11 -5.17
CA ALA A 938 -44.76 22.95 -6.03
C ALA A 938 -43.62 21.92 -5.88
N TYR A 939 -43.91 20.65 -6.15
CA TYR A 939 -42.93 19.57 -6.01
C TYR A 939 -41.72 19.77 -6.93
N THR A 940 -40.54 19.95 -6.34
CA THR A 940 -39.24 20.01 -7.00
C THR A 940 -38.30 18.96 -6.41
N ASP A 941 -37.30 18.53 -7.17
CA ASP A 941 -36.15 17.78 -6.65
C ASP A 941 -35.50 18.62 -5.54
N TRP A 942 -35.24 17.98 -4.40
CA TRP A 942 -34.83 18.68 -3.18
C TRP A 942 -33.71 17.94 -2.49
N ASN A 943 -32.49 18.44 -2.67
CA ASN A 943 -31.28 17.86 -2.10
C ASN A 943 -31.07 18.24 -0.62
N ARG A 944 -31.81 19.20 -0.07
CA ARG A 944 -31.73 19.58 1.36
C ARG A 944 -32.50 18.62 2.29
N VAL A 945 -33.04 17.53 1.77
CA VAL A 945 -33.59 16.38 2.52
C VAL A 945 -32.87 15.13 2.03
N THR A 946 -32.22 14.39 2.92
CA THR A 946 -31.41 13.22 2.53
C THR A 946 -32.24 11.94 2.50
N LEU A 947 -31.91 11.02 1.60
CA LEU A 947 -32.50 9.68 1.51
C LEU A 947 -31.44 8.62 1.73
N TYR A 948 -31.77 7.62 2.52
CA TYR A 948 -30.94 6.44 2.75
C TYR A 948 -31.67 5.18 2.31
N LEU A 949 -30.95 4.26 1.65
CA LEU A 949 -31.42 2.92 1.30
C LEU A 949 -30.49 1.90 1.99
N ASN A 950 -31.04 0.98 2.78
CA ASN A 950 -30.27 0.06 3.64
C ASN A 950 -29.25 0.77 4.56
N GLY A 951 -29.50 2.03 4.94
CA GLY A 951 -28.60 2.84 5.76
C GLY A 951 -27.53 3.61 4.97
N VAL A 952 -27.36 3.37 3.67
CA VAL A 952 -26.44 4.12 2.80
C VAL A 952 -27.15 5.34 2.20
N ARG A 953 -26.54 6.53 2.25
CA ARG A 953 -27.12 7.76 1.67
C ARG A 953 -27.07 7.69 0.14
N VAL A 954 -28.23 7.79 -0.52
CA VAL A 954 -28.33 7.72 -2.00
C VAL A 954 -28.93 8.99 -2.62
N TRP A 955 -29.45 9.92 -1.81
CA TRP A 955 -29.86 11.26 -2.27
C TRP A 955 -29.61 12.32 -1.20
N GLY A 956 -29.40 13.55 -1.67
CA GLY A 956 -29.33 14.75 -0.84
C GLY A 956 -27.99 14.99 -0.15
N VAL A 957 -27.86 16.21 0.38
CA VAL A 957 -26.71 16.74 1.11
C VAL A 957 -27.14 17.00 2.56
N GLN A 958 -26.25 16.74 3.51
CA GLN A 958 -26.49 17.05 4.92
C GLN A 958 -26.06 18.51 5.21
N PRO A 959 -26.64 19.18 6.22
CA PRO A 959 -26.03 20.39 6.76
C PRO A 959 -24.60 20.10 7.24
N GLN A 960 -23.71 21.08 7.06
CA GLN A 960 -22.31 21.08 7.49
C GLN A 960 -22.13 21.98 8.72
#